data_AF-A0A7V5ZKV4-F1
#
_entry.id   AF-A0A7V5ZKV4-F1
#
_cell.length_a   1.000
_cell.length_b   1.000
_cell.length_c   1.000
_cell.angle_alpha   90.00
_cell.angle_beta   90.00
_cell.angle_gamma   90.00
#
_symmetry.space_group_name_H-M   'P 1'
#
loop_
_entity.id
_entity.type
_entity.pdbx_description
1 polymer ?
#
loop_
_entity_poly.entity_id
_entity_poly.type
_entity_poly.pdbx_seq_one_letter_code
_entity_poly.pdbx_strand_id
1 'polypeptide(L)'
;MGTAVATTTVEQALLEAAVPLFLLTPHERAGGWRRAFGEVAPRVPEPYPLFTEDEQTAVGPGWPLLASPAWERVTREWAAVMNADAAYRLAVAAGQRPDKRGLVEQRHALVALLAELIENAILHDHGQRLPEILWLVLSRQVAEGVRLALRAAKVESWDAIPVEPAQLRYALAEVQVDLLHRAESEALARLRRQADYDPPPEVLALGRQMREDMLPFFLDVPTGKLSDLDPYLRLRLTLEPGRFHTGLATTAGWLEELRQEDLAFARTLSLVVPDAVHCSSLQLVFVPQVLELLEAWEDRNAHKLPADTRSTVETLGARLKRFEVLAALRSRLAPVAVRGNALVATWKGDAVRLSASIRPLDFTSPGVVESTVRRYGLLYDLVEFTQILEELRRRGRSVEDRAMRFMVRFQARVDAIRRRHRLRFEKFLGDGAFFSARRPSAVLFAAAELRLLYEDLRRQGFPFDRGLRLAVNVGTYHLFPLPSATGSGPHFEFLGHGLVELARLTTGKTTQEVEDIEDFLIASGYDVHRVLEFLEPVRHARRSPDHVRERSYAAFLAENQELVNLGGVATEGFLRELEADLADVRLHRTERWGLSWVLVPLPATSGTAPRVALRLLGTARLKGLEPTPLAEMAVFEEPDPGEQPLPPQTSLLEALQRLAGREGQEGTAEGEATGAVDPHLCVVSAIEPPDTRAWFIGLFHEEVDALFHTFRVPLKGVDVKDGEPFEAWLYRQRFELAKLYRGLRRGGQGATLSLADLRGRDGYFACLLQAPHRSPR
;
A
#
# COMPACT_ATOMS: atom_id res chain seq x y z
N MET A 1 -1.66 -27.41 3.53
CA MET A 1 -1.20 -27.13 2.16
C MET A 1 -0.78 -25.67 2.10
N GLY A 2 0.51 -25.40 1.95
CA GLY A 2 1.02 -24.03 1.88
C GLY A 2 0.63 -23.40 0.55
N THR A 3 -0.23 -22.39 0.58
CA THR A 3 -0.44 -21.51 -0.57
C THR A 3 0.81 -20.64 -0.70
N ALA A 4 1.70 -21.06 -1.59
CA ALA A 4 2.79 -20.22 -2.05
C ALA A 4 2.21 -18.86 -2.43
N VAL A 5 2.81 -17.77 -1.95
CA VAL A 5 2.63 -16.46 -2.55
C VAL A 5 2.87 -16.66 -4.04
N ALA A 6 1.84 -16.47 -4.86
CA ALA A 6 1.94 -16.68 -6.30
C ALA A 6 3.11 -15.84 -6.82
N THR A 7 4.22 -16.51 -7.12
CA THR A 7 5.41 -15.89 -7.71
C THR A 7 5.06 -15.67 -9.17
N THR A 8 4.46 -14.50 -9.44
CA THR A 8 4.11 -14.05 -10.77
C THR A 8 5.39 -13.70 -11.52
N THR A 9 5.85 -14.66 -12.33
CA THR A 9 7.12 -14.59 -13.03
C THR A 9 6.89 -14.59 -14.54
N VAL A 10 7.92 -14.24 -15.31
CA VAL A 10 7.89 -14.41 -16.77
C VAL A 10 7.68 -15.89 -17.12
N GLU A 11 8.28 -16.81 -16.37
CA GLU A 11 8.10 -18.26 -16.54
C GLU A 11 6.64 -18.67 -16.41
N GLN A 12 5.94 -18.18 -15.37
CA GLN A 12 4.51 -18.43 -15.22
C GLN A 12 3.72 -17.86 -16.40
N ALA A 13 4.08 -16.66 -16.88
CA ALA A 13 3.43 -16.05 -18.03
C ALA A 13 3.61 -16.88 -19.31
N LEU A 14 4.78 -17.50 -19.49
CA LEU A 14 5.11 -18.39 -20.62
C LEU A 14 4.40 -19.75 -20.52
N LEU A 15 4.29 -20.32 -19.32
CA LEU A 15 3.60 -21.60 -19.10
C LEU A 15 2.10 -21.52 -19.38
N GLU A 16 1.47 -20.42 -18.98
CA GLU A 16 0.04 -20.20 -19.18
C GLU A 16 -0.25 -19.31 -20.41
N ALA A 17 0.70 -19.15 -21.33
CA ALA A 17 0.56 -18.27 -22.49
C ALA A 17 -0.65 -18.66 -23.35
N ALA A 18 -1.50 -17.68 -23.66
CA ALA A 18 -2.65 -17.88 -24.56
C ALA A 18 -2.24 -17.89 -26.04
N VAL A 19 -1.06 -17.34 -26.35
CA VAL A 19 -0.48 -17.33 -27.69
C VAL A 19 0.36 -18.59 -27.92
N PRO A 20 0.37 -19.15 -29.13
CA PRO A 20 1.21 -20.29 -29.44
C PRO A 20 2.70 -19.92 -29.35
N LEU A 21 3.47 -20.80 -28.71
CA LEU A 21 4.92 -20.69 -28.59
C LEU A 21 5.55 -21.83 -29.40
N PHE A 22 6.17 -21.48 -30.53
CA PHE A 22 6.65 -22.40 -31.55
C PHE A 22 8.13 -22.70 -31.45
N LEU A 23 8.96 -21.86 -30.82
CA LEU A 23 10.42 -22.01 -30.82
C LEU A 23 11.02 -22.13 -29.43
N LEU A 24 10.39 -21.55 -28.42
CA LEU A 24 10.83 -21.70 -27.04
C LEU A 24 10.68 -23.16 -26.59
N THR A 25 11.81 -23.78 -26.25
CA THR A 25 11.89 -25.11 -25.61
C THR A 25 11.31 -25.08 -24.19
N PRO A 26 10.91 -26.23 -23.60
CA PRO A 26 10.41 -26.27 -22.22
C PRO A 26 11.40 -25.68 -21.21
N HIS A 27 12.68 -26.02 -21.29
CA HIS A 27 13.74 -25.43 -20.47
C HIS A 27 13.87 -23.91 -20.65
N GLU A 28 13.75 -23.39 -21.88
CA GLU A 28 13.75 -21.93 -22.10
C GLU A 28 12.54 -21.25 -21.44
N ARG A 29 11.36 -21.87 -21.49
CA ARG A 29 10.16 -21.37 -20.79
C ARG A 29 10.31 -21.37 -19.28
N ALA A 30 11.08 -22.31 -18.74
CA ALA A 30 11.40 -22.41 -17.31
C ALA A 30 12.51 -21.46 -16.83
N GLY A 31 13.04 -20.60 -17.71
CA GLY A 31 13.95 -19.50 -17.34
C GLY A 31 15.15 -19.33 -18.27
N GLY A 32 15.41 -20.28 -19.16
CA GLY A 32 16.47 -20.19 -20.17
C GLY A 32 16.25 -19.06 -21.21
N TRP A 33 15.03 -18.53 -21.32
CA TRP A 33 14.69 -17.40 -22.19
C TRP A 33 15.58 -16.17 -21.96
N ARG A 34 16.12 -15.99 -20.75
CA ARG A 34 17.04 -14.89 -20.41
C ARG A 34 18.26 -14.84 -21.32
N ARG A 35 18.74 -16.00 -21.80
CA ARG A 35 19.87 -16.07 -22.75
C ARG A 35 19.58 -15.33 -24.06
N ALA A 36 18.33 -15.36 -24.52
CA ALA A 36 17.94 -14.66 -25.74
C ALA A 36 17.97 -13.14 -25.55
N PHE A 37 17.84 -12.62 -24.33
CA PHE A 37 17.89 -11.19 -24.00
C PHE A 37 19.26 -10.70 -23.54
N GLY A 38 20.17 -11.59 -23.12
CA GLY A 38 21.51 -11.23 -22.64
C GLY A 38 21.44 -10.24 -21.46
N GLU A 39 22.22 -9.17 -21.53
CA GLU A 39 22.27 -8.10 -20.51
C GLU A 39 20.92 -7.37 -20.31
N VAL A 40 19.99 -7.47 -21.26
CA VAL A 40 18.66 -6.84 -21.17
C VAL A 40 17.66 -7.72 -20.41
N ALA A 41 17.99 -8.99 -20.13
CA ALA A 41 17.10 -9.90 -19.42
C ALA A 41 16.55 -9.35 -18.08
N PRO A 42 17.34 -8.67 -17.22
CA PRO A 42 16.84 -8.07 -15.97
C PRO A 42 15.89 -6.88 -16.17
N ARG A 43 15.76 -6.36 -17.39
CA ARG A 43 14.83 -5.28 -17.76
C ARG A 43 13.50 -5.81 -18.28
N VAL A 44 13.41 -7.10 -18.65
CA VAL A 44 12.12 -7.70 -19.06
C VAL A 44 11.15 -7.62 -17.88
N PRO A 45 9.99 -6.96 -18.02
CA PRO A 45 9.13 -6.63 -16.89
C PRO A 45 8.40 -7.88 -16.41
N GLU A 46 8.30 -8.04 -15.09
CA GLU A 46 7.53 -9.12 -14.47
C GLU A 46 6.06 -8.71 -14.29
N PRO A 47 5.10 -9.55 -14.69
CA PRO A 47 3.70 -9.27 -14.44
C PRO A 47 3.39 -9.43 -12.95
N TYR A 48 2.37 -8.72 -12.45
CA TYR A 48 1.95 -8.81 -11.05
C TYR A 48 0.57 -9.46 -10.91
N PRO A 49 0.21 -9.99 -9.73
CA PRO A 49 -1.05 -10.73 -9.58
C PRO A 49 -2.24 -9.78 -9.60
N LEU A 50 -3.20 -10.08 -10.47
CA LEU A 50 -4.52 -9.44 -10.49
C LEU A 50 -5.50 -10.29 -9.69
N PHE A 51 -6.31 -9.65 -8.86
CA PHE A 51 -7.30 -10.29 -7.99
C PHE A 51 -8.71 -9.83 -8.35
N THR A 52 -9.67 -10.72 -8.12
CA THR A 52 -11.10 -10.39 -8.15
C THR A 52 -11.50 -9.49 -6.98
N GLU A 53 -12.74 -9.00 -7.01
CA GLU A 53 -13.34 -8.15 -5.97
C GLU A 53 -13.20 -8.72 -4.54
N ASP A 54 -13.15 -10.04 -4.39
CA ASP A 54 -12.98 -10.74 -3.09
C ASP A 54 -11.56 -10.66 -2.48
N GLU A 55 -10.57 -10.15 -3.23
CA GLU A 55 -9.13 -10.12 -2.88
C GLU A 55 -8.52 -11.48 -2.49
N GLN A 56 -9.22 -12.57 -2.80
CA GLN A 56 -8.81 -13.93 -2.48
C GLN A 56 -8.46 -14.72 -3.73
N THR A 57 -9.26 -14.56 -4.78
CA THR A 57 -9.14 -15.31 -6.03
C THR A 57 -8.26 -14.53 -7.01
N ALA A 58 -7.16 -15.14 -7.43
CA ALA A 58 -6.28 -14.58 -8.45
C ALA A 58 -6.89 -14.79 -9.84
N VAL A 59 -7.05 -13.71 -10.60
CA VAL A 59 -7.46 -13.73 -12.02
C VAL A 59 -6.31 -14.24 -12.89
N GLY A 60 -5.08 -13.84 -12.55
CA GLY A 60 -3.86 -14.23 -13.22
C GLY A 60 -2.78 -13.14 -13.14
N PRO A 61 -1.56 -13.42 -13.62
CA PRO A 61 -0.49 -12.44 -13.70
C PRO A 61 -0.68 -11.48 -14.88
N GLY A 62 -0.64 -10.17 -14.67
CA GLY A 62 -0.63 -9.19 -15.76
C GLY A 62 -0.48 -7.72 -15.35
N TRP A 63 -0.68 -6.83 -16.32
CA TRP A 63 -0.65 -5.38 -16.14
C TRP A 63 -2.01 -4.78 -16.50
N PRO A 64 -2.74 -4.20 -15.54
CA PRO A 64 -3.98 -3.47 -15.75
C PRO A 64 -3.66 -2.12 -16.39
N LEU A 65 -4.18 -1.86 -17.58
CA LEU A 65 -4.03 -0.59 -18.31
C LEU A 65 -5.35 0.15 -18.28
N LEU A 66 -5.36 1.38 -17.79
CA LEU A 66 -6.57 2.18 -17.75
C LEU A 66 -6.99 2.57 -19.17
N ALA A 67 -8.20 2.20 -19.57
CA ALA A 67 -8.85 2.70 -20.77
C ALA A 67 -9.40 4.11 -20.50
N SER A 68 -8.50 5.08 -20.28
CA SER A 68 -8.87 6.47 -20.02
C SER A 68 -9.33 7.18 -21.31
N PRO A 69 -10.17 8.22 -21.22
CA PRO A 69 -10.56 9.00 -22.40
C PRO A 69 -9.35 9.60 -23.16
N ALA A 70 -8.27 9.91 -22.43
CA ALA A 70 -7.02 10.39 -23.01
C ALA A 70 -6.31 9.28 -23.80
N TRP A 71 -6.26 8.05 -23.26
CA TRP A 71 -5.74 6.89 -23.99
C TRP A 71 -6.56 6.57 -25.25
N GLU A 72 -7.89 6.62 -25.16
CA GLU A 72 -8.79 6.45 -26.31
C GLU A 72 -8.58 7.53 -27.40
N ARG A 73 -8.24 8.76 -27.00
CA ARG A 73 -7.86 9.81 -27.96
C ARG A 73 -6.53 9.47 -28.63
N VAL A 74 -5.50 9.10 -27.88
CA VAL A 74 -4.18 8.74 -28.45
C VAL A 74 -4.31 7.59 -29.46
N THR A 75 -5.04 6.53 -29.10
CA THR A 75 -5.24 5.38 -29.97
C THR A 75 -6.01 5.73 -31.26
N ARG A 76 -7.01 6.61 -31.20
CA ARG A 76 -7.72 7.12 -32.38
C ARG A 76 -6.82 7.95 -33.30
N GLU A 77 -6.07 8.90 -32.75
CA GLU A 77 -5.13 9.72 -33.54
C GLU A 77 -4.08 8.84 -34.21
N TRP A 78 -3.53 7.87 -33.47
CA TRP A 78 -2.56 6.94 -34.01
C TRP A 78 -3.12 6.07 -35.14
N ALA A 79 -4.35 5.56 -34.97
CA ALA A 79 -5.04 4.81 -36.03
C ALA A 79 -5.28 5.67 -37.29
N ALA A 80 -5.62 6.96 -37.12
CA ALA A 80 -5.77 7.88 -38.24
C ALA A 80 -4.46 8.05 -39.03
N VAL A 81 -3.33 8.21 -38.33
CA VAL A 81 -1.99 8.27 -38.98
C VAL A 81 -1.67 6.97 -39.72
N MET A 82 -1.93 5.81 -39.12
CA MET A 82 -1.67 4.52 -39.78
C MET A 82 -2.53 4.32 -41.03
N ASN A 83 -3.80 4.73 -41.00
CA ASN A 83 -4.69 4.70 -42.16
C ASN A 83 -4.19 5.64 -43.27
N ALA A 84 -3.80 6.86 -42.91
CA ALA A 84 -3.24 7.82 -43.85
C ALA A 84 -1.92 7.34 -44.46
N ASP A 85 -1.05 6.71 -43.67
CA ASP A 85 0.19 6.08 -44.12
C ASP A 85 -0.08 4.93 -45.11
N ALA A 86 -1.06 4.07 -44.81
CA ALA A 86 -1.46 2.97 -45.69
C ALA A 86 -2.01 3.49 -47.02
N ALA A 87 -2.92 4.46 -46.97
CA ALA A 87 -3.51 5.09 -48.16
C ALA A 87 -2.43 5.78 -49.03
N TYR A 88 -1.53 6.55 -48.41
CA TYR A 88 -0.43 7.21 -49.12
C TYR A 88 0.45 6.19 -49.86
N ARG A 89 0.83 5.10 -49.20
CA ARG A 89 1.69 4.07 -49.80
C ARG A 89 0.99 3.32 -50.94
N LEU A 90 -0.30 3.02 -50.80
CA LEU A 90 -1.09 2.38 -51.85
C LEU A 90 -1.24 3.30 -53.07
N ALA A 91 -1.50 4.59 -52.85
CA ALA A 91 -1.57 5.59 -53.92
C ALA A 91 -0.23 5.69 -54.67
N VAL A 92 0.90 5.76 -53.95
CA VAL A 92 2.24 5.74 -54.56
C VAL A 92 2.49 4.45 -55.34
N ALA A 93 2.11 3.30 -54.79
CA ALA A 93 2.23 2.00 -55.45
C ALA A 93 1.37 1.89 -56.72
N ALA A 94 0.23 2.57 -56.75
CA ALA A 94 -0.63 2.71 -57.93
C ALA A 94 -0.10 3.74 -58.96
N GLY A 95 1.10 4.30 -58.76
CA GLY A 95 1.71 5.29 -59.65
C GLY A 95 1.17 6.71 -59.48
N GLN A 96 0.35 6.98 -58.45
CA GLN A 96 -0.14 8.31 -58.15
C GLN A 96 0.93 9.15 -57.43
N ARG A 97 0.76 10.47 -57.41
CA ARG A 97 1.62 11.43 -56.68
C ARG A 97 0.82 12.17 -55.60
N PRO A 98 0.38 11.47 -54.53
CA PRO A 98 -0.38 12.10 -53.45
C PRO A 98 0.48 13.14 -52.70
N ASP A 99 -0.15 14.23 -52.25
CA ASP A 99 0.51 15.22 -51.39
C ASP A 99 0.83 14.60 -50.02
N LYS A 100 2.05 14.80 -49.54
CA LYS A 100 2.58 14.25 -48.29
C LYS A 100 2.48 15.23 -47.13
N ARG A 101 2.19 16.53 -47.37
CA ARG A 101 2.24 17.58 -46.33
C ARG A 101 1.34 17.29 -45.13
N GLY A 102 0.06 17.01 -45.36
CA GLY A 102 -0.89 16.70 -44.28
C GLY A 102 -0.50 15.45 -43.48
N LEU A 103 0.07 14.43 -44.14
CA LEU A 103 0.58 13.24 -43.46
C LEU A 103 1.79 13.54 -42.57
N VAL A 104 2.70 14.42 -43.01
CA VAL A 104 3.84 14.85 -42.20
C VAL A 104 3.38 15.61 -40.95
N GLU A 105 2.40 16.50 -41.08
CA GLU A 105 1.81 17.24 -39.95
C GLU A 105 1.16 16.28 -38.93
N GLN A 106 0.36 15.32 -39.41
CA GLN A 106 -0.25 14.28 -38.56
C GLN A 106 0.81 13.44 -37.83
N ARG A 107 1.88 13.05 -38.53
CA ARG A 107 3.01 12.34 -37.93
C ARG A 107 3.72 13.17 -36.84
N HIS A 108 3.90 14.47 -37.05
CA HIS A 108 4.50 15.36 -36.06
C HIS A 108 3.62 15.48 -34.80
N ALA A 109 2.31 15.65 -34.97
CA ALA A 109 1.37 15.69 -33.86
C ALA A 109 1.37 14.38 -33.05
N LEU A 110 1.39 13.24 -33.73
CA LEU A 110 1.49 11.94 -33.09
C LEU A 110 2.80 11.76 -32.31
N VAL A 111 3.94 12.20 -32.86
CA VAL A 111 5.24 12.14 -32.17
C VAL A 111 5.20 12.93 -30.85
N ALA A 112 4.59 14.13 -30.86
CA ALA A 112 4.44 14.93 -29.64
C ALA A 112 3.59 14.22 -28.57
N LEU A 113 2.48 13.59 -28.96
CA LEU A 113 1.65 12.79 -28.05
C LEU A 113 2.41 11.60 -27.49
N LEU A 114 3.09 10.82 -28.35
CA LEU A 114 3.85 9.64 -27.92
C LEU A 114 5.04 10.02 -27.01
N ALA A 115 5.64 11.19 -27.23
CA ALA A 115 6.70 11.70 -26.39
C ALA A 115 6.22 11.94 -24.95
N GLU A 116 5.01 12.48 -24.76
CA GLU A 116 4.42 12.67 -23.43
C GLU A 116 4.22 11.34 -22.67
N LEU A 117 3.78 10.29 -23.37
CA LEU A 117 3.62 8.96 -22.78
C LEU A 117 4.96 8.37 -22.33
N ILE A 118 5.99 8.49 -23.18
CA ILE A 118 7.35 8.01 -22.87
C ILE A 118 7.96 8.82 -21.72
N GLU A 119 7.76 10.13 -21.72
CA GLU A 119 8.19 11.03 -20.65
C GLU A 119 7.58 10.63 -19.30
N ASN A 120 6.26 10.43 -19.25
CA ASN A 120 5.56 9.98 -18.05
C ASN A 120 6.09 8.62 -17.56
N ALA A 121 6.29 7.66 -18.47
CA ALA A 121 6.81 6.34 -18.12
C ALA A 121 8.22 6.40 -17.52
N ILE A 122 9.09 7.24 -18.08
CA ILE A 122 10.48 7.39 -17.61
C ILE A 122 10.52 8.14 -16.27
N LEU A 123 9.79 9.26 -16.15
CA LEU A 123 9.83 10.11 -14.97
C LEU A 123 9.27 9.41 -13.72
N HIS A 124 8.26 8.55 -13.91
CA HIS A 124 7.56 7.88 -12.82
C HIS A 124 7.94 6.40 -12.65
N ASP A 125 8.99 5.91 -13.33
CA ASP A 125 9.39 4.50 -13.28
C ASP A 125 9.65 4.05 -11.85
N HIS A 126 10.53 4.76 -11.12
CA HIS A 126 10.94 4.43 -9.75
C HIS A 126 11.23 2.92 -9.52
N GLY A 127 11.78 2.24 -10.54
CA GLY A 127 12.09 0.81 -10.50
C GLY A 127 10.93 -0.14 -10.82
N GLN A 128 9.78 0.37 -11.25
CA GLN A 128 8.58 -0.42 -11.58
C GLN A 128 8.59 -1.01 -13.00
N ARG A 129 9.60 -0.68 -13.82
CA ARG A 129 9.74 -1.07 -15.23
C ARG A 129 8.65 -0.50 -16.14
N LEU A 130 8.18 0.72 -15.85
CA LEU A 130 7.14 1.41 -16.61
C LEU A 130 7.52 1.63 -18.08
N PRO A 131 8.76 2.05 -18.43
CA PRO A 131 9.15 2.20 -19.83
C PRO A 131 9.08 0.87 -20.59
N GLU A 132 9.50 -0.23 -19.96
CA GLU A 132 9.43 -1.55 -20.57
C GLU A 132 8.00 -2.04 -20.78
N ILE A 133 7.12 -1.82 -19.79
CA ILE A 133 5.69 -2.11 -19.93
C ILE A 133 5.09 -1.26 -21.05
N LEU A 134 5.42 0.04 -21.12
CA LEU A 134 4.97 0.92 -22.20
C LEU A 134 5.42 0.40 -23.57
N TRP A 135 6.66 -0.06 -23.72
CA TRP A 135 7.12 -0.66 -24.98
C TRP A 135 6.33 -1.91 -25.37
N LEU A 136 5.89 -2.74 -24.42
CA LEU A 136 4.96 -3.84 -24.72
C LEU A 136 3.62 -3.32 -25.25
N VAL A 137 3.08 -2.25 -24.65
CA VAL A 137 1.83 -1.60 -25.10
C VAL A 137 1.97 -1.03 -26.51
N LEU A 138 2.99 -0.19 -26.73
CA LEU A 138 3.25 0.49 -28.01
C LEU A 138 3.44 -0.52 -29.14
N SER A 139 4.19 -1.58 -28.85
CA SER A 139 4.52 -2.58 -29.85
C SER A 139 3.32 -3.49 -30.21
N ARG A 140 2.41 -3.74 -29.26
CA ARG A 140 1.09 -4.34 -29.55
C ARG A 140 0.22 -3.39 -30.37
N GLN A 141 0.15 -2.12 -30.00
CA GLN A 141 -0.66 -1.10 -30.69
C GLN A 141 -0.24 -0.93 -32.15
N VAL A 142 1.07 -0.95 -32.45
CA VAL A 142 1.57 -0.92 -33.83
C VAL A 142 1.18 -2.18 -34.61
N ALA A 143 1.41 -3.37 -34.06
CA ALA A 143 1.13 -4.62 -34.76
C ALA A 143 -0.36 -4.79 -35.08
N GLU A 144 -1.25 -4.50 -34.12
CA GLU A 144 -2.69 -4.54 -34.30
C GLU A 144 -3.18 -3.42 -35.22
N GLY A 145 -2.70 -2.19 -35.02
CA GLY A 145 -3.09 -1.01 -35.79
C GLY A 145 -2.73 -1.10 -37.27
N VAL A 146 -1.51 -1.52 -37.59
CA VAL A 146 -1.08 -1.73 -38.99
C VAL A 146 -1.92 -2.82 -39.65
N ARG A 147 -2.23 -3.91 -38.93
CA ARG A 147 -3.11 -4.97 -39.44
C ARG A 147 -4.52 -4.44 -39.75
N LEU A 148 -5.07 -3.59 -38.89
CA LEU A 148 -6.40 -2.99 -39.09
C LEU A 148 -6.40 -1.98 -40.25
N ALA A 149 -5.37 -1.12 -40.34
CA ALA A 149 -5.25 -0.13 -41.42
C ALA A 149 -5.17 -0.80 -42.79
N LEU A 150 -4.41 -1.89 -42.92
CA LEU A 150 -4.35 -2.66 -44.15
C LEU A 150 -5.68 -3.33 -44.51
N ARG A 151 -6.41 -3.85 -43.52
CA ARG A 151 -7.73 -4.43 -43.76
C ARG A 151 -8.72 -3.39 -44.27
N ALA A 152 -8.72 -2.19 -43.67
CA ALA A 152 -9.57 -1.09 -44.12
C ALA A 152 -9.23 -0.70 -45.57
N ALA A 153 -7.95 -0.54 -45.88
CA ALA A 153 -7.51 -0.20 -47.22
C ALA A 153 -7.77 -1.30 -48.27
N LYS A 154 -7.80 -2.57 -47.86
CA LYS A 154 -8.13 -3.72 -48.75
C LYS A 154 -9.53 -3.64 -49.33
N VAL A 155 -10.49 -3.08 -48.58
CA VAL A 155 -11.88 -2.94 -49.02
C VAL A 155 -11.99 -2.01 -50.23
N GLU A 156 -11.01 -1.11 -50.44
CA GLU A 156 -11.15 -0.03 -51.41
C GLU A 156 -10.46 -0.28 -52.77
N SER A 157 -9.39 -1.09 -52.90
CA SER A 157 -8.58 -1.04 -54.15
C SER A 157 -7.49 -2.10 -54.41
N TRP A 158 -7.39 -3.22 -53.68
CA TRP A 158 -6.17 -4.07 -53.73
C TRP A 158 -5.90 -4.83 -55.02
N ASP A 159 -6.92 -5.26 -55.77
CA ASP A 159 -6.72 -6.16 -56.92
C ASP A 159 -6.01 -5.51 -58.12
N ALA A 160 -5.85 -4.17 -58.11
CA ALA A 160 -5.20 -3.40 -59.17
C ALA A 160 -3.77 -2.94 -58.83
N ILE A 161 -3.24 -3.24 -57.64
CA ILE A 161 -1.98 -2.68 -57.14
C ILE A 161 -0.89 -3.77 -57.07
N PRO A 162 0.28 -3.59 -57.73
CA PRO A 162 1.33 -4.61 -57.81
C PRO A 162 2.23 -4.63 -56.56
N VAL A 163 1.65 -4.64 -55.35
CA VAL A 163 2.39 -4.69 -54.09
C VAL A 163 1.93 -5.84 -53.22
N GLU A 164 2.89 -6.61 -52.73
CA GLU A 164 2.64 -7.72 -51.82
C GLU A 164 2.16 -7.18 -50.45
N PRO A 165 0.99 -7.61 -49.94
CA PRO A 165 0.44 -7.11 -48.67
C PRO A 165 1.39 -7.19 -47.47
N ALA A 166 2.19 -8.26 -47.42
CA ALA A 166 3.12 -8.51 -46.33
C ALA A 166 4.32 -7.53 -46.36
N GLN A 167 4.77 -7.11 -47.55
CA GLN A 167 5.78 -6.06 -47.70
C GLN A 167 5.24 -4.70 -47.26
N LEU A 168 4.01 -4.38 -47.64
CA LEU A 168 3.37 -3.13 -47.21
C LEU A 168 3.20 -3.09 -45.69
N ARG A 169 2.81 -4.20 -45.07
CA ARG A 169 2.74 -4.35 -43.61
C ARG A 169 4.06 -4.06 -42.93
N TYR A 170 5.16 -4.63 -43.43
CA TYR A 170 6.49 -4.39 -42.89
C TYR A 170 6.89 -2.92 -43.00
N ALA A 171 6.72 -2.31 -44.18
CA ALA A 171 7.06 -0.91 -44.42
C ALA A 171 6.22 0.09 -43.60
N LEU A 172 4.97 -0.26 -43.29
CA LEU A 172 4.14 0.52 -42.38
C LEU A 172 4.65 0.40 -40.93
N ALA A 173 4.93 -0.81 -40.46
CA ALA A 173 5.47 -1.03 -39.12
C ALA A 173 6.81 -0.30 -38.92
N GLU A 174 7.69 -0.32 -39.92
CA GLU A 174 8.97 0.42 -39.92
C GLU A 174 8.78 1.92 -39.72
N VAL A 175 7.85 2.55 -40.46
CA VAL A 175 7.53 3.97 -40.27
C VAL A 175 7.01 4.27 -38.86
N GLN A 176 6.18 3.40 -38.30
CA GLN A 176 5.67 3.58 -36.95
C GLN A 176 6.78 3.46 -35.91
N VAL A 177 7.73 2.54 -36.10
CA VAL A 177 8.92 2.41 -35.24
C VAL A 177 9.82 3.64 -35.32
N ASP A 178 9.99 4.23 -36.52
CA ASP A 178 10.72 5.50 -36.68
C ASP A 178 10.03 6.68 -36.00
N LEU A 179 8.69 6.71 -35.97
CA LEU A 179 7.94 7.71 -35.21
C LEU A 179 8.14 7.53 -33.71
N LEU A 180 8.12 6.29 -33.22
CA LEU A 180 8.38 5.98 -31.81
C LEU A 180 9.82 6.32 -31.39
N HIS A 181 10.80 6.09 -32.26
CA HIS A 181 12.18 6.49 -32.00
C HIS A 181 12.34 8.02 -31.89
N ARG A 182 11.65 8.76 -32.77
CA ARG A 182 11.61 10.24 -32.69
C ARG A 182 10.91 10.72 -31.42
N ALA A 183 9.80 10.09 -31.04
CA ALA A 183 9.09 10.40 -29.80
C ALA A 183 9.97 10.15 -28.55
N GLU A 184 10.71 9.04 -28.51
CA GLU A 184 11.69 8.79 -27.43
C GLU A 184 12.77 9.89 -27.39
N SER A 185 13.31 10.26 -28.55
CA SER A 185 14.34 11.32 -28.64
C SER A 185 13.81 12.67 -28.16
N GLU A 186 12.56 13.00 -28.52
CA GLU A 186 11.90 14.23 -28.08
C GLU A 186 11.60 14.22 -26.57
N ALA A 187 11.10 13.11 -26.03
CA ALA A 187 10.88 12.93 -24.59
C ALA A 187 12.18 13.12 -23.79
N LEU A 188 13.28 12.50 -24.22
CA LEU A 188 14.59 12.66 -23.59
C LEU A 188 15.09 14.11 -23.66
N ALA A 189 14.86 14.80 -24.78
CA ALA A 189 15.22 16.21 -24.91
C ALA A 189 14.36 17.12 -24.02
N ARG A 190 13.10 16.75 -23.73
CA ARG A 190 12.24 17.47 -22.77
C ARG A 190 12.69 17.23 -21.35
N LEU A 191 12.91 15.98 -20.94
CA LEU A 191 13.40 15.60 -19.61
C LEU A 191 14.69 16.31 -19.23
N ARG A 192 15.68 16.34 -20.13
CA ARG A 192 16.94 17.08 -19.90
C ARG A 192 16.75 18.58 -19.74
N ARG A 193 15.81 19.17 -20.49
CA ARG A 193 15.57 20.63 -20.46
C ARG A 193 14.69 21.07 -19.29
N GLN A 194 13.73 20.26 -18.88
CA GLN A 194 12.66 20.66 -17.94
C GLN A 194 12.85 20.07 -16.55
N ALA A 195 13.41 18.86 -16.44
CA ALA A 195 13.55 18.14 -15.17
C ALA A 195 15.02 17.91 -14.75
N ASP A 196 15.99 18.42 -15.53
CA ASP A 196 17.43 18.18 -15.36
C ASP A 196 17.74 16.67 -15.15
N TYR A 197 17.01 15.82 -15.88
CA TYR A 197 17.05 14.37 -15.72
C TYR A 197 17.53 13.70 -17.00
N ASP A 198 18.59 12.91 -16.89
CA ASP A 198 19.08 12.04 -17.96
C ASP A 198 18.94 10.58 -17.51
N PRO A 199 18.01 9.80 -18.11
CA PRO A 199 17.78 8.43 -17.67
C PRO A 199 18.98 7.53 -18.01
N PRO A 200 19.33 6.57 -17.12
CA PRO A 200 20.37 5.58 -17.41
C PRO A 200 20.09 4.81 -18.71
N PRO A 201 21.11 4.41 -19.48
CA PRO A 201 20.94 3.68 -20.74
C PRO A 201 20.11 2.39 -20.60
N GLU A 202 20.19 1.73 -19.44
CA GLU A 202 19.44 0.51 -19.10
C GLU A 202 17.93 0.69 -19.18
N VAL A 203 17.41 1.87 -18.85
CA VAL A 203 15.97 2.20 -18.91
C VAL A 203 15.44 2.16 -20.34
N LEU A 204 16.33 2.40 -21.32
CA LEU A 204 15.99 2.43 -22.75
C LEU A 204 16.36 1.12 -23.46
N ALA A 205 17.03 0.19 -22.78
CA ALA A 205 17.67 -0.96 -23.41
C ALA A 205 16.66 -1.90 -24.08
N LEU A 206 15.57 -2.25 -23.40
CA LEU A 206 14.54 -3.11 -23.98
C LEU A 206 13.86 -2.47 -25.19
N GLY A 207 13.51 -1.19 -25.09
CA GLY A 207 12.90 -0.43 -26.20
C GLY A 207 13.80 -0.43 -27.44
N ARG A 208 15.11 -0.16 -27.26
CA ARG A 208 16.11 -0.21 -28.35
C ARG A 208 16.17 -1.60 -28.98
N GLN A 209 16.30 -2.65 -28.17
CA GLN A 209 16.37 -4.03 -28.65
C GLN A 209 15.10 -4.44 -29.41
N MET A 210 13.92 -4.06 -28.93
CA MET A 210 12.66 -4.35 -29.62
C MET A 210 12.60 -3.67 -31.00
N ARG A 211 13.07 -2.42 -31.11
CA ARG A 211 13.12 -1.68 -32.38
C ARG A 211 14.13 -2.29 -33.35
N GLU A 212 15.26 -2.78 -32.86
CA GLU A 212 16.24 -3.48 -33.69
C GLU A 212 15.68 -4.78 -34.28
N ASP A 213 14.92 -5.53 -33.48
CA ASP A 213 14.33 -6.81 -33.86
C ASP A 213 13.18 -6.65 -34.86
N MET A 214 12.39 -5.58 -34.77
CA MET A 214 11.21 -5.26 -35.60
C MET A 214 10.04 -6.26 -35.58
N LEU A 215 10.29 -7.55 -35.37
CA LEU A 215 9.28 -8.61 -35.30
C LEU A 215 8.11 -8.26 -34.35
N PRO A 216 8.35 -7.70 -33.14
CA PRO A 216 7.26 -7.35 -32.26
C PRO A 216 6.30 -6.32 -32.87
N PHE A 217 6.78 -5.37 -33.67
CA PHE A 217 5.94 -4.33 -34.26
C PHE A 217 5.26 -4.79 -35.57
N PHE A 218 5.87 -5.75 -36.26
CA PHE A 218 5.38 -6.28 -37.51
C PHE A 218 4.32 -7.37 -37.30
N LEU A 219 4.55 -8.31 -36.39
CA LEU A 219 3.67 -9.45 -36.12
C LEU A 219 2.84 -9.25 -34.85
N ASP A 220 1.55 -9.60 -34.95
CA ASP A 220 0.59 -9.53 -33.85
C ASP A 220 0.80 -10.70 -32.87
N VAL A 221 0.96 -11.91 -33.44
CA VAL A 221 1.25 -13.15 -32.73
C VAL A 221 2.45 -13.86 -33.36
N PRO A 222 3.18 -14.71 -32.60
CA PRO A 222 4.16 -15.62 -33.16
C PRO A 222 3.54 -16.52 -34.22
N THR A 223 4.35 -16.92 -35.20
CA THR A 223 3.93 -17.77 -36.31
C THR A 223 4.89 -18.93 -36.48
N GLY A 224 4.34 -20.13 -36.69
CA GLY A 224 5.10 -21.30 -37.10
C GLY A 224 5.32 -21.37 -38.61
N LYS A 225 4.74 -20.46 -39.39
CA LYS A 225 4.88 -20.41 -40.84
C LYS A 225 6.03 -19.48 -41.21
N LEU A 226 7.13 -20.04 -41.68
CA LEU A 226 8.31 -19.25 -42.07
C LEU A 226 8.01 -18.26 -43.21
N SER A 227 7.03 -18.55 -44.07
CA SER A 227 6.60 -17.64 -45.15
C SER A 227 6.08 -16.29 -44.63
N ASP A 228 5.55 -16.25 -43.41
CA ASP A 228 5.09 -14.98 -42.80
C ASP A 228 6.28 -14.05 -42.47
N LEU A 229 7.50 -14.59 -42.46
CA LEU A 229 8.75 -13.85 -42.26
C LEU A 229 9.38 -13.38 -43.57
N ASP A 230 8.86 -13.73 -44.75
CA ASP A 230 9.48 -13.39 -46.04
C ASP A 230 9.80 -11.90 -46.22
N PRO A 231 8.89 -10.96 -45.88
CA PRO A 231 9.22 -9.53 -45.94
C PRO A 231 10.34 -9.15 -44.98
N TYR A 232 10.38 -9.76 -43.80
CA TYR A 232 11.43 -9.53 -42.81
C TYR A 232 12.79 -10.04 -43.32
N LEU A 233 12.82 -11.28 -43.83
CA LEU A 233 14.02 -11.88 -44.42
C LEU A 233 14.55 -11.02 -45.57
N ARG A 234 13.67 -10.60 -46.48
CA ARG A 234 14.04 -9.82 -47.68
C ARG A 234 14.47 -8.39 -47.35
N LEU A 235 13.68 -7.67 -46.56
CA LEU A 235 13.88 -6.22 -46.36
C LEU A 235 14.85 -5.91 -45.21
N ARG A 236 14.83 -6.70 -44.13
CA ARG A 236 15.67 -6.47 -42.94
C ARG A 236 16.98 -7.23 -42.97
N LEU A 237 16.92 -8.50 -43.36
CA LEU A 237 18.10 -9.39 -43.38
C LEU A 237 18.73 -9.48 -44.77
N THR A 238 18.13 -8.88 -45.80
CA THR A 238 18.63 -8.91 -47.19
C THR A 238 18.82 -10.34 -47.76
N LEU A 239 17.99 -11.28 -47.31
CA LEU A 239 18.03 -12.68 -47.71
C LEU A 239 17.02 -12.98 -48.82
N GLU A 240 17.32 -13.99 -49.63
CA GLU A 240 16.35 -14.59 -50.55
C GLU A 240 15.54 -15.65 -49.78
N PRO A 241 14.21 -15.44 -49.55
CA PRO A 241 13.44 -16.31 -48.66
C PRO A 241 13.37 -17.76 -49.13
N GLY A 242 13.26 -18.02 -50.44
CA GLY A 242 13.16 -19.37 -50.98
C GLY A 242 14.37 -20.23 -50.61
N ARG A 243 15.57 -19.75 -50.90
CA ARG A 243 16.84 -20.38 -50.54
C ARG A 243 16.98 -20.58 -49.03
N PHE A 244 16.57 -19.60 -48.24
CA PHE A 244 16.62 -19.69 -46.79
C PHE A 244 15.70 -20.81 -46.26
N HIS A 245 14.45 -20.87 -46.73
CA HIS A 245 13.49 -21.91 -46.36
C HIS A 245 13.99 -23.30 -46.76
N THR A 246 14.50 -23.46 -47.98
CA THR A 246 15.07 -24.72 -48.45
C THR A 246 16.25 -25.17 -47.59
N GLY A 247 17.17 -24.26 -47.26
CA GLY A 247 18.32 -24.57 -46.40
C GLY A 247 17.91 -25.02 -45.00
N LEU A 248 16.96 -24.31 -44.38
CA LEU A 248 16.42 -24.69 -43.08
C LEU A 248 15.69 -26.04 -43.11
N ALA A 249 14.84 -26.27 -44.11
CA ALA A 249 14.10 -27.51 -44.25
C ALA A 249 15.04 -28.71 -44.45
N THR A 250 16.09 -28.54 -45.26
CA THR A 250 17.08 -29.59 -45.50
C THR A 250 17.87 -29.92 -44.22
N THR A 251 18.29 -28.88 -43.47
CA THR A 251 19.00 -29.08 -42.20
C THR A 251 18.10 -29.74 -41.14
N ALA A 252 16.84 -29.33 -41.06
CA ALA A 252 15.87 -29.93 -40.14
C ALA A 252 15.55 -31.39 -40.48
N GLY A 253 15.47 -31.72 -41.78
CA GLY A 253 15.29 -33.09 -42.24
C GLY A 253 16.48 -33.98 -41.87
N TRP A 254 17.70 -33.50 -42.12
CA TRP A 254 18.92 -34.23 -41.74
C TRP A 254 19.04 -34.42 -40.23
N LEU A 255 18.70 -33.39 -39.43
CA LEU A 255 18.65 -33.54 -37.96
C LEU A 255 17.63 -34.61 -37.53
N GLU A 256 16.48 -34.71 -38.20
CA GLU A 256 15.49 -35.75 -37.92
C GLU A 256 16.01 -37.15 -38.26
N GLU A 257 16.67 -37.31 -39.40
CA GLU A 257 17.32 -38.57 -39.79
C GLU A 257 18.35 -39.01 -38.74
N LEU A 258 19.27 -38.12 -38.34
CA LEU A 258 20.26 -38.40 -37.29
C LEU A 258 19.61 -38.78 -35.95
N ARG A 259 18.51 -38.12 -35.57
CA ARG A 259 17.79 -38.43 -34.33
C ARG A 259 17.17 -39.82 -34.34
N GLN A 260 16.74 -40.30 -35.51
CA GLN A 260 16.07 -41.59 -35.64
C GLN A 260 17.05 -42.74 -35.87
N GLU A 261 18.12 -42.50 -36.64
CA GLU A 261 19.03 -43.55 -37.11
C GLU A 261 20.29 -43.69 -36.24
N ASP A 262 20.74 -42.62 -35.57
CA ASP A 262 21.95 -42.61 -34.74
C ASP A 262 21.63 -42.42 -33.24
N LEU A 263 21.62 -43.54 -32.51
CA LEU A 263 21.39 -43.56 -31.05
C LEU A 263 22.45 -42.78 -30.26
N ALA A 264 23.70 -42.69 -30.75
CA ALA A 264 24.75 -41.94 -30.08
C ALA A 264 24.55 -40.44 -30.26
N PHE A 265 24.12 -40.02 -31.45
CA PHE A 265 23.72 -38.64 -31.71
C PHE A 265 22.53 -38.24 -30.83
N ALA A 266 21.46 -39.06 -30.80
CA ALA A 266 20.27 -38.79 -30.02
C ALA A 266 20.58 -38.63 -28.51
N ARG A 267 21.45 -39.49 -27.96
CA ARG A 267 21.91 -39.39 -26.55
C ARG A 267 22.71 -38.11 -26.31
N THR A 268 23.63 -37.76 -27.21
CA THR A 268 24.43 -36.54 -27.09
C THR A 268 23.54 -35.29 -27.18
N LEU A 269 22.58 -35.28 -28.10
CA LEU A 269 21.59 -34.22 -28.25
C LEU A 269 20.79 -34.01 -26.95
N SER A 270 20.37 -35.07 -26.27
CA SER A 270 19.68 -34.96 -24.96
C SER A 270 20.58 -34.45 -23.82
N LEU A 271 21.90 -34.59 -23.92
CA LEU A 271 22.83 -33.99 -22.95
C LEU A 271 23.03 -32.48 -23.19
N VAL A 272 23.01 -32.07 -24.47
CA VAL A 272 23.19 -30.67 -24.88
C VAL A 272 21.90 -29.87 -24.71
N VAL A 273 20.76 -30.47 -25.06
CA VAL A 273 19.42 -29.91 -24.94
C VAL A 273 18.56 -30.91 -24.17
N PRO A 274 18.37 -30.73 -22.85
CA PRO A 274 17.67 -31.69 -21.99
C PRO A 274 16.29 -32.11 -22.51
N ASP A 275 15.55 -31.18 -23.10
CA ASP A 275 14.18 -31.42 -23.60
C ASP A 275 14.11 -31.70 -25.11
N ALA A 276 15.22 -32.07 -25.76
CA ALA A 276 15.27 -32.27 -27.21
C ALA A 276 14.21 -33.25 -27.73
N VAL A 277 13.86 -34.26 -26.92
CA VAL A 277 12.85 -35.27 -27.28
C VAL A 277 11.45 -34.67 -27.48
N HIS A 278 11.15 -33.56 -26.81
CA HIS A 278 9.87 -32.85 -26.89
C HIS A 278 9.87 -31.75 -27.95
N CYS A 279 11.01 -31.54 -28.63
CA CYS A 279 11.17 -30.49 -29.62
C CYS A 279 11.15 -31.08 -31.05
N SER A 280 10.56 -30.35 -31.99
CA SER A 280 10.67 -30.67 -33.41
C SER A 280 12.07 -30.36 -33.93
N SER A 281 12.49 -31.05 -35.00
CA SER A 281 13.82 -30.80 -35.57
C SER A 281 13.95 -29.38 -36.14
N LEU A 282 12.87 -28.78 -36.64
CA LEU A 282 12.87 -27.36 -37.01
C LEU A 282 13.11 -26.43 -35.81
N GLN A 283 12.53 -26.71 -34.64
CA GLN A 283 12.80 -25.94 -33.41
C GLN A 283 14.26 -26.04 -32.99
N LEU A 284 14.82 -27.25 -33.05
CA LEU A 284 16.18 -27.53 -32.63
C LEU A 284 17.24 -26.87 -33.53
N VAL A 285 16.96 -26.67 -34.82
CA VAL A 285 17.86 -25.93 -35.73
C VAL A 285 18.06 -24.47 -35.28
N PHE A 286 17.16 -23.89 -34.49
CA PHE A 286 17.32 -22.55 -33.90
C PHE A 286 17.99 -22.57 -32.50
N VAL A 287 18.53 -23.71 -32.08
CA VAL A 287 19.32 -23.82 -30.85
C VAL A 287 20.81 -23.82 -31.22
N PRO A 288 21.59 -22.80 -30.84
CA PRO A 288 23.00 -22.68 -31.26
C PRO A 288 23.83 -23.92 -30.94
N GLN A 289 23.62 -24.54 -29.78
CA GLN A 289 24.34 -25.74 -29.37
C GLN A 289 24.03 -26.96 -30.25
N VAL A 290 22.85 -27.00 -30.87
CA VAL A 290 22.51 -28.06 -31.83
C VAL A 290 23.25 -27.85 -33.14
N LEU A 291 23.37 -26.60 -33.61
CA LEU A 291 24.15 -26.27 -34.81
C LEU A 291 25.64 -26.60 -34.61
N GLU A 292 26.18 -26.31 -33.42
CA GLU A 292 27.55 -26.70 -33.04
C GLU A 292 27.73 -28.22 -33.03
N LEU A 293 26.77 -28.95 -32.45
CA LEU A 293 26.79 -30.41 -32.41
C LEU A 293 26.75 -30.99 -33.83
N LEU A 294 25.86 -30.48 -34.69
CA LEU A 294 25.74 -30.91 -36.08
C LEU A 294 27.02 -30.67 -36.88
N GLU A 295 27.72 -29.56 -36.64
CA GLU A 295 28.98 -29.26 -37.32
C GLU A 295 30.13 -30.15 -36.86
N ALA A 296 30.15 -30.49 -35.57
CA ALA A 296 31.17 -31.33 -34.95
C ALA A 296 30.91 -32.84 -35.16
N TRP A 297 29.70 -33.24 -35.56
CA TRP A 297 29.37 -34.65 -35.75
C TRP A 297 30.11 -35.21 -36.97
N GLU A 298 30.96 -36.21 -36.75
CA GLU A 298 31.76 -36.86 -37.80
C GLU A 298 30.90 -37.80 -38.66
N ASP A 299 29.96 -37.25 -39.41
CA ASP A 299 29.26 -37.95 -40.48
C ASP A 299 29.84 -37.52 -41.85
N ARG A 300 30.20 -38.52 -42.68
CA ARG A 300 30.82 -38.31 -44.00
C ARG A 300 29.85 -37.68 -45.01
N ASN A 301 28.54 -37.66 -44.72
CA ASN A 301 27.51 -37.02 -45.53
C ASN A 301 26.90 -35.76 -44.88
N ALA A 302 27.53 -35.22 -43.83
CA ALA A 302 26.96 -34.11 -43.06
C ALA A 302 26.67 -32.87 -43.93
N HIS A 303 25.41 -32.44 -43.94
CA HIS A 303 25.05 -31.17 -44.55
C HIS A 303 25.52 -30.03 -43.65
N LYS A 304 26.63 -29.39 -44.04
CA LYS A 304 27.12 -28.19 -43.33
C LYS A 304 26.37 -26.96 -43.83
N LEU A 305 25.74 -26.23 -42.92
CA LEU A 305 25.24 -24.89 -43.19
C LEU A 305 26.44 -23.96 -43.46
N PRO A 306 26.40 -23.13 -44.52
CA PRO A 306 27.40 -22.09 -44.70
C PRO A 306 27.49 -21.18 -43.47
N ALA A 307 28.69 -20.72 -43.11
CA ALA A 307 28.91 -19.91 -41.91
C ALA A 307 28.00 -18.68 -41.83
N ASP A 308 27.79 -17.99 -42.96
CA ASP A 308 26.90 -16.82 -43.04
C ASP A 308 25.43 -17.19 -42.78
N THR A 309 24.99 -18.35 -43.30
CA THR A 309 23.64 -18.87 -43.06
C THR A 309 23.48 -19.30 -41.60
N ARG A 310 24.51 -19.92 -41.01
CA ARG A 310 24.52 -20.29 -39.59
C ARG A 310 24.36 -19.05 -38.70
N SER A 311 25.19 -18.02 -38.90
CA SER A 311 25.12 -16.77 -38.14
C SER A 311 23.74 -16.10 -38.27
N THR A 312 23.16 -16.17 -39.49
CA THR A 312 21.82 -15.69 -39.77
C THR A 312 20.75 -16.47 -39.01
N VAL A 313 20.83 -17.81 -39.00
CA VAL A 313 19.89 -18.69 -38.28
C VAL A 313 19.98 -18.48 -36.78
N GLU A 314 21.18 -18.35 -36.22
CA GLU A 314 21.39 -18.05 -34.80
C GLU A 314 20.80 -16.68 -34.42
N THR A 315 21.07 -15.65 -35.23
CA THR A 315 20.53 -14.31 -35.03
C THR A 315 19.01 -14.30 -35.13
N LEU A 316 18.44 -14.90 -36.17
CA LEU A 316 17.00 -14.96 -36.38
C LEU A 316 16.32 -15.79 -35.27
N GLY A 317 16.91 -16.91 -34.87
CA GLY A 317 16.42 -17.76 -33.78
C GLY A 317 16.34 -17.00 -32.46
N ALA A 318 17.36 -16.22 -32.12
CA ALA A 318 17.34 -15.37 -30.94
C ALA A 318 16.22 -14.31 -31.03
N ARG A 319 16.06 -13.65 -32.18
CA ARG A 319 14.99 -12.65 -32.40
C ARG A 319 13.58 -13.24 -32.29
N LEU A 320 13.37 -14.42 -32.87
CA LEU A 320 12.08 -15.10 -32.83
C LEU A 320 11.75 -15.59 -31.41
N LYS A 321 12.73 -16.15 -30.69
CA LYS A 321 12.56 -16.54 -29.28
C LYS A 321 12.24 -15.33 -28.39
N ARG A 322 12.91 -14.19 -28.58
CA ARG A 322 12.56 -12.94 -27.89
C ARG A 322 11.14 -12.49 -28.21
N PHE A 323 10.75 -12.54 -29.48
CA PHE A 323 9.39 -12.18 -29.89
C PHE A 323 8.33 -13.09 -29.23
N GLU A 324 8.56 -14.39 -29.11
CA GLU A 324 7.67 -15.29 -28.38
C GLU A 324 7.49 -14.90 -26.91
N VAL A 325 8.58 -14.53 -26.23
CA VAL A 325 8.50 -14.01 -24.84
C VAL A 325 7.69 -12.72 -24.79
N LEU A 326 8.01 -11.75 -25.65
CA LEU A 326 7.31 -10.47 -25.68
C LEU A 326 5.82 -10.63 -26.03
N ALA A 327 5.47 -11.55 -26.92
CA ALA A 327 4.09 -11.85 -27.28
C ALA A 327 3.32 -12.50 -26.10
N ALA A 328 3.95 -13.42 -25.39
CA ALA A 328 3.37 -13.98 -24.17
C ALA A 328 3.12 -12.89 -23.12
N LEU A 329 4.06 -11.96 -22.92
CA LEU A 329 3.89 -10.84 -22.00
C LEU A 329 2.81 -9.85 -22.47
N ARG A 330 2.73 -9.52 -23.76
CA ARG A 330 1.66 -8.68 -24.32
C ARG A 330 0.27 -9.23 -24.07
N SER A 331 0.12 -10.55 -24.08
CA SER A 331 -1.16 -11.21 -23.78
C SER A 331 -1.61 -10.99 -22.33
N ARG A 332 -0.74 -10.47 -21.46
CA ARG A 332 -1.02 -10.12 -20.06
C ARG A 332 -1.33 -8.63 -19.85
N LEU A 333 -1.30 -7.82 -20.89
CA LEU A 333 -1.81 -6.45 -20.85
C LEU A 333 -3.35 -6.51 -20.81
N ALA A 334 -3.92 -6.14 -19.68
CA ALA A 334 -5.37 -6.16 -19.43
C ALA A 334 -5.94 -4.74 -19.51
N PRO A 335 -6.73 -4.40 -20.53
CA PRO A 335 -7.50 -3.17 -20.54
C PRO A 335 -8.50 -3.18 -19.37
N VAL A 336 -8.54 -2.07 -18.62
CA VAL A 336 -9.41 -1.87 -17.46
C VAL A 336 -10.26 -0.63 -17.68
N ALA A 337 -11.57 -0.79 -17.52
CA ALA A 337 -12.51 0.32 -17.51
C ALA A 337 -13.04 0.54 -16.08
N VAL A 338 -13.25 1.81 -15.71
CA VAL A 338 -13.92 2.18 -14.47
C VAL A 338 -15.43 2.25 -14.74
N ARG A 339 -16.22 1.46 -14.02
CA ARG A 339 -17.69 1.48 -14.10
C ARG A 339 -18.28 1.75 -12.72
N GLY A 340 -18.65 2.99 -12.46
CA GLY A 340 -19.00 3.44 -11.10
C GLY A 340 -17.79 3.30 -10.19
N ASN A 341 -17.94 2.55 -9.09
CA ASN A 341 -16.84 2.27 -8.15
C ASN A 341 -16.08 0.96 -8.44
N ALA A 342 -16.42 0.26 -9.52
CA ALA A 342 -15.83 -1.03 -9.86
C ALA A 342 -14.82 -0.92 -11.00
N LEU A 343 -13.71 -1.66 -10.88
CA LEU A 343 -12.77 -1.89 -11.96
C LEU A 343 -13.19 -3.14 -12.73
N VAL A 344 -13.35 -3.02 -14.04
CA VAL A 344 -13.75 -4.14 -14.90
C VAL A 344 -12.71 -4.34 -15.98
N ALA A 345 -12.20 -5.56 -16.09
CA ALA A 345 -11.25 -5.95 -17.13
C ALA A 345 -11.84 -7.05 -18.01
N THR A 346 -11.32 -7.17 -19.22
CA THR A 346 -11.54 -8.37 -20.05
C THR A 346 -10.33 -9.28 -19.91
N TRP A 347 -10.55 -10.49 -19.41
CA TRP A 347 -9.50 -11.48 -19.19
C TRP A 347 -9.88 -12.81 -19.83
N LYS A 348 -9.06 -13.30 -20.76
CA LYS A 348 -9.33 -14.54 -21.53
C LYS A 348 -10.71 -14.56 -22.23
N GLY A 349 -11.27 -13.40 -22.56
CA GLY A 349 -12.58 -13.26 -23.20
C GLY A 349 -13.73 -12.97 -22.24
N ASP A 350 -13.53 -13.14 -20.93
CA ASP A 350 -14.56 -12.92 -19.91
C ASP A 350 -14.42 -11.54 -19.26
N ALA A 351 -15.56 -10.92 -18.94
CA ALA A 351 -15.57 -9.70 -18.14
C ALA A 351 -15.40 -10.05 -16.65
N VAL A 352 -14.33 -9.56 -16.04
CA VAL A 352 -13.98 -9.84 -14.64
C VAL A 352 -13.97 -8.53 -13.86
N ARG A 353 -14.66 -8.54 -12.72
CA ARG A 353 -14.55 -7.46 -11.73
C ARG A 353 -13.25 -7.63 -10.95
N LEU A 354 -12.38 -6.65 -11.14
CA LEU A 354 -11.13 -6.55 -10.44
C LEU A 354 -11.34 -5.92 -9.07
N SER A 355 -10.49 -6.27 -8.11
CA SER A 355 -10.50 -5.58 -6.84
C SER A 355 -10.27 -4.07 -7.00
N ALA A 356 -11.00 -3.29 -6.18
CA ALA A 356 -10.81 -1.85 -6.00
C ALA A 356 -9.40 -1.45 -5.54
N SER A 357 -8.57 -2.41 -5.11
CA SER A 357 -7.20 -2.13 -4.68
C SER A 357 -6.14 -2.31 -5.77
N ILE A 358 -6.55 -2.79 -6.94
CA ILE A 358 -5.73 -2.77 -8.15
C ILE A 358 -5.63 -1.33 -8.64
N ARG A 359 -4.41 -0.92 -8.97
CA ARG A 359 -4.13 0.41 -9.51
C ARG A 359 -3.76 0.28 -10.99
N PRO A 360 -4.69 0.58 -11.91
CA PRO A 360 -4.40 0.50 -13.33
C PRO A 360 -3.35 1.55 -13.73
N LEU A 361 -2.50 1.19 -14.68
CA LEU A 361 -1.50 2.07 -15.28
C LEU A 361 -2.18 2.99 -16.30
N ASP A 362 -1.98 4.29 -16.17
CA ASP A 362 -2.38 5.30 -17.14
C ASP A 362 -1.18 6.13 -17.59
N PHE A 363 -0.55 5.72 -18.68
CA PHE A 363 0.61 6.42 -19.26
C PHE A 363 0.29 7.83 -19.79
N THR A 364 -1.00 8.19 -19.89
CA THR A 364 -1.43 9.53 -20.31
C THR A 364 -1.52 10.53 -19.15
N SER A 365 -1.47 10.04 -17.91
CA SER A 365 -1.53 10.86 -16.71
C SER A 365 -0.15 11.01 -16.06
N PRO A 366 0.21 12.21 -15.57
CA PRO A 366 1.35 12.35 -14.65
C PRO A 366 1.18 11.39 -13.46
N GLY A 367 2.27 10.75 -13.06
CA GLY A 367 2.31 9.71 -12.04
C GLY A 367 2.20 8.27 -12.56
N VAL A 368 1.54 8.05 -13.71
CA VAL A 368 1.20 6.74 -14.33
C VAL A 368 0.36 5.80 -13.46
N VAL A 369 0.66 5.71 -12.17
CA VAL A 369 -0.04 4.90 -11.16
C VAL A 369 -0.51 5.84 -10.07
N GLU A 370 -1.77 5.71 -9.67
CA GLU A 370 -2.31 6.50 -8.56
C GLU A 370 -1.52 6.22 -7.27
N SER A 371 -0.97 7.26 -6.64
CA SER A 371 -0.24 7.10 -5.37
C SER A 371 -1.19 6.74 -4.23
N THR A 372 -2.42 7.22 -4.31
CA THR A 372 -3.48 7.00 -3.32
C THR A 372 -3.95 5.55 -3.33
N VAL A 373 -4.00 4.95 -2.13
CA VAL A 373 -4.58 3.62 -1.90
C VAL A 373 -5.49 3.65 -0.68
N ARG A 374 -6.61 2.97 -0.78
CA ARG A 374 -7.46 2.66 0.37
C ARG A 374 -7.03 1.31 0.94
N ARG A 375 -6.67 1.27 2.22
CA ARG A 375 -6.21 0.04 2.90
C ARG A 375 -6.77 -0.05 4.31
N TYR A 376 -6.79 -1.27 4.83
CA TYR A 376 -7.08 -1.54 6.23
C TYR A 376 -5.76 -1.66 6.98
N GLY A 377 -5.58 -0.85 8.01
CA GLY A 377 -4.33 -0.79 8.76
C GLY A 377 -4.43 -1.48 10.10
N LEU A 378 -3.32 -2.11 10.52
CA LEU A 378 -3.09 -2.66 11.85
C LEU A 378 -1.78 -2.08 12.37
N LEU A 379 -1.84 -1.40 13.51
CA LEU A 379 -0.65 -1.02 14.26
C LEU A 379 -0.67 -1.73 15.61
N TYR A 380 0.42 -2.42 15.94
CA TYR A 380 0.68 -2.83 17.30
C TYR A 380 1.82 -2.01 17.90
N ASP A 381 1.78 -1.77 19.20
CA ASP A 381 2.80 -1.06 19.99
C ASP A 381 3.05 -1.82 21.30
N LEU A 382 4.32 -2.13 21.58
CA LEU A 382 4.72 -2.76 22.85
C LEU A 382 4.91 -1.68 23.91
N VAL A 383 4.13 -1.75 24.98
CA VAL A 383 4.15 -0.73 26.03
C VAL A 383 5.52 -0.66 26.69
N GLU A 384 6.12 0.52 26.66
CA GLU A 384 7.40 0.84 27.32
C GLU A 384 8.57 -0.06 26.88
N PHE A 385 8.54 -0.58 25.65
CA PHE A 385 9.58 -1.46 25.12
C PHE A 385 10.98 -0.87 25.24
N THR A 386 11.16 0.39 24.83
CA THR A 386 12.46 1.06 24.90
C THR A 386 12.99 1.16 26.34
N GLN A 387 12.11 1.46 27.31
CA GLN A 387 12.48 1.54 28.73
C GLN A 387 12.87 0.16 29.28
N ILE A 388 12.09 -0.88 28.97
CA ILE A 388 12.39 -2.26 29.39
C ILE A 388 13.75 -2.70 28.83
N LEU A 389 14.04 -2.38 27.56
CA LEU A 389 15.32 -2.72 26.93
C LEU A 389 16.50 -2.06 27.65
N GLU A 390 16.37 -0.79 28.06
CA GLU A 390 17.38 -0.11 28.86
C GLU A 390 17.57 -0.73 30.24
N GLU A 391 16.48 -1.10 30.93
CA GLU A 391 16.54 -1.78 32.22
C GLU A 391 17.26 -3.14 32.10
N LEU A 392 17.00 -3.89 31.03
CA LEU A 392 17.66 -5.17 30.75
C LEU A 392 19.15 -4.99 30.43
N ARG A 393 19.51 -3.94 29.66
CA ARG A 393 20.91 -3.57 29.38
C ARG A 393 21.68 -3.29 30.67
N ARG A 394 21.09 -2.54 31.61
CA ARG A 394 21.69 -2.24 32.92
C ARG A 394 21.90 -3.50 33.77
N ARG A 395 21.06 -4.53 33.61
CA ARG A 395 21.19 -5.84 34.30
C ARG A 395 22.27 -6.75 33.68
N GLY A 396 22.79 -6.42 32.50
CA GLY A 396 23.93 -7.09 31.89
C GLY A 396 23.60 -7.82 30.58
N ARG A 397 24.65 -8.02 29.78
CA ARG A 397 24.56 -8.50 28.39
C ARG A 397 23.88 -9.85 28.22
N SER A 398 24.08 -10.80 29.15
CA SER A 398 23.46 -12.12 29.07
C SER A 398 21.93 -12.08 29.23
N VAL A 399 21.41 -11.11 29.98
CA VAL A 399 19.98 -10.88 30.19
C VAL A 399 19.38 -10.21 28.94
N GLU A 400 20.07 -9.20 28.40
CA GLU A 400 19.72 -8.56 27.12
C GLU A 400 19.66 -9.58 25.99
N ASP A 401 20.70 -10.40 25.80
CA ASP A 401 20.75 -11.42 24.75
C ASP A 401 19.59 -12.42 24.86
N ARG A 402 19.23 -12.81 26.09
CA ARG A 402 18.07 -13.69 26.34
C ARG A 402 16.76 -13.01 25.93
N ALA A 403 16.59 -11.73 26.25
CA ALA A 403 15.42 -10.96 25.86
C ALA A 403 15.32 -10.77 24.34
N MET A 404 16.46 -10.53 23.67
CA MET A 404 16.49 -10.45 22.21
C MET A 404 16.09 -11.76 21.54
N ARG A 405 16.46 -12.93 22.09
CA ARG A 405 15.97 -14.23 21.60
C ARG A 405 14.46 -14.42 21.77
N PHE A 406 13.87 -13.85 22.82
CA PHE A 406 12.41 -13.81 22.98
C PHE A 406 11.78 -12.90 21.92
N MET A 407 12.36 -11.73 21.65
CA MET A 407 11.89 -10.83 20.60
C MET A 407 11.94 -11.47 19.21
N VAL A 408 13.04 -12.15 18.86
CA VAL A 408 13.15 -12.88 17.58
C VAL A 408 12.05 -13.94 17.45
N ARG A 409 11.74 -14.69 18.53
CA ARG A 409 10.64 -15.66 18.55
C ARG A 409 9.27 -15.00 18.39
N PHE A 410 9.05 -13.87 19.06
CA PHE A 410 7.84 -13.07 18.90
C PHE A 410 7.67 -12.64 17.45
N GLN A 411 8.67 -11.96 16.86
CA GLN A 411 8.62 -11.49 15.48
C GLN A 411 8.44 -12.64 14.46
N ALA A 412 9.07 -13.80 14.66
CA ALA A 412 8.87 -14.97 13.80
C ALA A 412 7.42 -15.49 13.84
N ARG A 413 6.79 -15.48 15.02
CA ARG A 413 5.38 -15.87 15.18
C ARG A 413 4.42 -14.79 14.64
N VAL A 414 4.77 -13.50 14.79
CA VAL A 414 4.04 -12.38 14.15
C VAL A 414 4.09 -12.52 12.63
N ASP A 415 5.24 -12.85 12.05
CA ASP A 415 5.37 -13.08 10.60
C ASP A 415 4.52 -14.26 10.13
N ALA A 416 4.35 -15.31 10.96
CA ALA A 416 3.44 -16.41 10.66
C ALA A 416 1.96 -15.97 10.63
N ILE A 417 1.53 -15.14 11.58
CA ILE A 417 0.18 -14.53 11.59
C ILE A 417 0.00 -13.66 10.35
N ARG A 418 0.98 -12.79 10.06
CA ARG A 418 0.98 -11.92 8.87
C ARG A 418 0.78 -12.73 7.59
N ARG A 419 1.55 -13.81 7.39
CA ARG A 419 1.43 -14.68 6.20
C ARG A 419 0.07 -15.36 6.13
N ARG A 420 -0.44 -15.90 7.25
CA ARG A 420 -1.73 -16.61 7.33
C ARG A 420 -2.89 -15.73 6.88
N HIS A 421 -2.90 -14.48 7.33
CA HIS A 421 -3.96 -13.51 7.04
C HIS A 421 -3.63 -12.61 5.84
N ARG A 422 -2.53 -12.88 5.11
CA ARG A 422 -2.07 -12.11 3.94
C ARG A 422 -1.88 -10.60 4.22
N LEU A 423 -1.43 -10.25 5.42
CA LEU A 423 -1.03 -8.89 5.72
C LEU A 423 0.30 -8.57 5.04
N ARG A 424 0.46 -7.31 4.65
CA ARG A 424 1.72 -6.76 4.21
C ARG A 424 2.35 -6.02 5.40
N PHE A 425 3.59 -6.39 5.73
CA PHE A 425 4.38 -5.59 6.66
C PHE A 425 4.90 -4.37 5.92
N GLU A 426 4.64 -3.18 6.43
CA GLU A 426 5.05 -1.94 5.77
C GLU A 426 6.29 -1.35 6.44
N LYS A 427 6.25 -1.14 7.78
CA LYS A 427 7.38 -0.60 8.54
C LYS A 427 7.22 -0.77 10.04
N PHE A 428 8.34 -0.66 10.74
CA PHE A 428 8.35 -0.40 12.19
C PHE A 428 8.04 1.08 12.45
N LEU A 429 7.31 1.36 13.53
CA LEU A 429 6.98 2.70 14.00
C LEU A 429 7.25 2.78 15.50
N GLY A 430 8.40 3.34 15.87
CA GLY A 430 8.83 3.37 17.27
C GLY A 430 8.95 1.96 17.85
N ASP A 431 8.22 1.71 18.95
CA ASP A 431 8.18 0.44 19.70
C ASP A 431 7.19 -0.59 19.09
N GLY A 432 6.65 -0.27 17.90
CA GLY A 432 5.58 -1.01 17.25
C GLY A 432 5.83 -1.31 15.77
N ALA A 433 4.85 -1.97 15.14
CA ALA A 433 4.90 -2.29 13.71
C ALA A 433 3.55 -2.09 13.01
N PHE A 434 3.62 -1.49 11.82
CA PHE A 434 2.50 -1.23 10.94
C PHE A 434 2.38 -2.30 9.86
N PHE A 435 1.17 -2.85 9.76
CA PHE A 435 0.76 -3.77 8.72
C PHE A 435 -0.45 -3.20 7.99
N SER A 436 -0.55 -3.51 6.70
CA SER A 436 -1.72 -3.20 5.90
C SER A 436 -2.33 -4.46 5.29
N ALA A 437 -3.62 -4.42 5.01
CA ALA A 437 -4.30 -5.46 4.26
C ALA A 437 -5.33 -4.86 3.30
N ARG A 438 -5.88 -5.75 2.49
CA ARG A 438 -6.92 -5.43 1.51
C ARG A 438 -8.33 -5.80 1.97
N ARG A 439 -8.45 -6.46 3.13
CA ARG A 439 -9.72 -6.86 3.75
C ARG A 439 -9.74 -6.53 5.24
N PRO A 440 -10.87 -6.07 5.79
CA PRO A 440 -10.99 -5.72 7.20
C PRO A 440 -10.99 -6.95 8.11
N SER A 441 -11.65 -8.06 7.74
CA SER A 441 -11.64 -9.29 8.56
C SER A 441 -10.23 -9.85 8.78
N ALA A 442 -9.39 -9.83 7.75
CA ALA A 442 -7.99 -10.24 7.84
C ALA A 442 -7.21 -9.43 8.89
N VAL A 443 -7.44 -8.11 8.94
CA VAL A 443 -6.84 -7.23 9.94
C VAL A 443 -7.38 -7.53 11.34
N LEU A 444 -8.70 -7.69 11.49
CA LEU A 444 -9.33 -7.98 12.78
C LEU A 444 -8.83 -9.30 13.37
N PHE A 445 -8.82 -10.37 12.56
CA PHE A 445 -8.40 -11.70 13.01
C PHE A 445 -6.90 -11.74 13.30
N ALA A 446 -6.07 -11.07 12.49
CA ALA A 446 -4.65 -10.96 12.80
C ALA A 446 -4.39 -10.18 14.10
N ALA A 447 -5.14 -9.11 14.36
CA ALA A 447 -5.03 -8.36 15.61
C ALA A 447 -5.42 -9.22 16.82
N ALA A 448 -6.47 -10.03 16.69
CA ALA A 448 -6.91 -10.95 17.73
C ALA A 448 -5.88 -12.07 17.99
N GLU A 449 -5.35 -12.70 16.94
CA GLU A 449 -4.28 -13.70 17.08
C GLU A 449 -2.99 -13.11 17.66
N LEU A 450 -2.65 -11.88 17.29
CA LEU A 450 -1.48 -11.18 17.84
C LEU A 450 -1.63 -10.95 19.35
N ARG A 451 -2.82 -10.58 19.78
CA ARG A 451 -3.16 -10.42 21.20
C ARG A 451 -3.08 -11.75 21.98
N LEU A 452 -3.53 -12.85 21.39
CA LEU A 452 -3.40 -14.20 21.96
C LEU A 452 -1.94 -14.64 22.04
N LEU A 453 -1.16 -14.41 20.96
CA LEU A 453 0.26 -14.70 20.90
C LEU A 453 1.04 -13.97 21.98
N TYR A 454 0.78 -12.68 22.17
CA TYR A 454 1.46 -11.89 23.19
C TYR A 454 1.16 -12.41 24.60
N GLU A 455 -0.09 -12.75 24.89
CA GLU A 455 -0.48 -13.31 26.19
C GLU A 455 0.15 -14.70 26.45
N ASP A 456 0.19 -15.58 25.43
CA ASP A 456 0.90 -16.86 25.51
C ASP A 456 2.39 -16.68 25.86
N LEU A 457 3.07 -15.76 25.17
CA LEU A 457 4.47 -15.48 25.42
C LEU A 457 4.69 -14.83 26.79
N ARG A 458 3.79 -13.94 27.22
CA ARG A 458 3.82 -13.32 28.56
C ARG A 458 3.77 -14.39 29.64
N ARG A 459 2.87 -15.38 29.52
CA ARG A 459 2.79 -16.54 30.43
C ARG A 459 4.06 -17.40 30.41
N GLN A 460 4.82 -17.39 29.32
CA GLN A 460 6.11 -18.07 29.16
C GLN A 460 7.33 -17.23 29.61
N GLY A 461 7.12 -16.06 30.22
CA GLY A 461 8.18 -15.19 30.73
C GLY A 461 8.78 -14.26 29.67
N PHE A 462 7.97 -13.78 28.73
CA PHE A 462 8.39 -12.75 27.77
C PHE A 462 8.85 -11.47 28.50
N PRO A 463 10.08 -10.96 28.26
CA PRO A 463 10.59 -9.83 29.04
C PRO A 463 9.91 -8.48 28.79
N PHE A 464 9.22 -8.32 27.66
CA PHE A 464 8.50 -7.09 27.32
C PHE A 464 7.01 -7.27 27.63
N ASP A 465 6.68 -7.35 28.92
CA ASP A 465 5.39 -7.83 29.44
C ASP A 465 4.43 -6.72 29.91
N ARG A 466 4.85 -5.45 29.85
CA ARG A 466 4.07 -4.30 30.37
C ARG A 466 2.77 -4.01 29.60
N GLY A 467 2.62 -4.52 28.39
CA GLY A 467 1.36 -4.46 27.64
C GLY A 467 1.55 -4.47 26.13
N LEU A 468 0.43 -4.73 25.43
CA LEU A 468 0.34 -4.65 23.97
C LEU A 468 -0.85 -3.77 23.61
N ARG A 469 -0.59 -2.71 22.85
CA ARG A 469 -1.63 -1.86 22.28
C ARG A 469 -1.85 -2.21 20.82
N LEU A 470 -3.11 -2.24 20.42
CA LEU A 470 -3.56 -2.52 19.06
C LEU A 470 -4.46 -1.38 18.60
N ALA A 471 -4.29 -0.96 17.35
CA ALA A 471 -5.20 -0.06 16.67
C ALA A 471 -5.48 -0.60 15.27
N VAL A 472 -6.76 -0.56 14.87
CA VAL A 472 -7.18 -0.90 13.51
C VAL A 472 -8.03 0.23 12.92
N ASN A 473 -7.80 0.52 11.65
CA ASN A 473 -8.58 1.51 10.92
C ASN A 473 -8.76 1.13 9.44
N VAL A 474 -9.58 1.90 8.76
CA VAL A 474 -9.58 2.02 7.30
C VAL A 474 -9.13 3.43 6.96
N GLY A 475 -8.17 3.56 6.05
CA GLY A 475 -7.59 4.85 5.72
C GLY A 475 -7.20 4.94 4.26
N THR A 476 -7.08 6.20 3.82
CA THR A 476 -6.43 6.54 2.56
C THR A 476 -4.95 6.82 2.85
N TYR A 477 -4.08 6.13 2.12
CA TYR A 477 -2.64 6.21 2.22
C TYR A 477 -2.06 6.63 0.87
N HIS A 478 -0.93 7.31 0.87
CA HIS A 478 -0.14 7.56 -0.32
C HIS A 478 1.08 6.64 -0.33
N LEU A 479 1.25 5.92 -1.43
CA LEU A 479 2.40 5.06 -1.70
C LEU A 479 3.40 5.82 -2.54
N PHE A 480 4.56 6.08 -1.94
CA PHE A 480 5.69 6.67 -2.63
C PHE A 480 6.71 5.59 -2.95
N PRO A 481 6.95 5.29 -4.23
CA PRO A 481 7.99 4.34 -4.59
C PRO A 481 9.37 4.94 -4.27
N LEU A 482 10.18 4.17 -3.56
CA LEU A 482 11.57 4.48 -3.24
C LEU A 482 12.49 3.52 -3.99
N PRO A 483 13.65 4.00 -4.48
CA PRO A 483 14.65 3.14 -5.10
C PRO A 483 15.14 2.10 -4.09
N SER A 484 14.96 0.81 -4.40
CA SER A 484 15.45 -0.28 -3.56
C SER A 484 16.95 -0.49 -3.78
N ALA A 485 17.75 -0.41 -2.70
CA ALA A 485 19.20 -0.64 -2.75
C ALA A 485 19.59 -2.09 -3.11
N THR A 486 18.65 -3.04 -3.03
CA THR A 486 18.91 -4.48 -3.18
C THR A 486 18.42 -5.06 -4.51
N GLY A 487 17.88 -4.24 -5.41
CA GLY A 487 17.34 -4.68 -6.71
C GLY A 487 16.05 -5.51 -6.62
N SER A 488 15.52 -5.77 -5.41
CA SER A 488 14.30 -6.54 -5.19
C SER A 488 13.04 -5.67 -5.35
N GLY A 489 12.69 -5.32 -6.58
CA GLY A 489 11.46 -4.60 -6.91
C GLY A 489 11.31 -3.21 -6.26
N PRO A 490 10.18 -2.51 -6.50
CA PRO A 490 9.91 -1.20 -5.91
C PRO A 490 9.61 -1.33 -4.40
N HIS A 491 10.39 -0.63 -3.57
CA HIS A 491 10.03 -0.39 -2.16
C HIS A 491 9.03 0.76 -2.11
N PHE A 492 8.02 0.71 -1.24
CA PHE A 492 7.02 1.77 -1.12
C PHE A 492 6.97 2.30 0.31
N GLU A 493 7.03 3.61 0.46
CA GLU A 493 6.81 4.30 1.72
C GLU A 493 5.33 4.66 1.86
N PHE A 494 4.73 4.31 3.00
CA PHE A 494 3.35 4.65 3.35
C PHE A 494 3.29 5.98 4.09
N LEU A 495 2.55 6.92 3.53
CA LEU A 495 2.26 8.23 4.11
C LEU A 495 0.74 8.49 4.12
N GLY A 496 0.30 9.50 4.88
CA GLY A 496 -1.08 9.97 4.86
C GLY A 496 -1.79 9.87 6.21
N HIS A 497 -3.02 10.39 6.22
CA HIS A 497 -3.82 10.59 7.42
C HIS A 497 -4.11 9.29 8.18
N GLY A 498 -4.37 8.19 7.45
CA GLY A 498 -4.66 6.89 8.07
C GLY A 498 -3.52 6.35 8.94
N LEU A 499 -2.26 6.64 8.59
CA LEU A 499 -1.12 6.23 9.40
C LEU A 499 -0.98 7.08 10.68
N VAL A 500 -1.25 8.39 10.56
CA VAL A 500 -1.25 9.31 11.70
C VAL A 500 -2.36 8.93 12.69
N GLU A 501 -3.54 8.57 12.18
CA GLU A 501 -4.66 8.07 12.98
C GLU A 501 -4.27 6.83 13.78
N LEU A 502 -3.71 5.79 13.14
CA LEU A 502 -3.23 4.59 13.83
C LEU A 502 -2.21 4.90 14.92
N ALA A 503 -1.23 5.75 14.62
CA ALA A 503 -0.23 6.17 15.59
C ALA A 503 -0.88 6.86 16.80
N ARG A 504 -1.85 7.75 16.59
CA ARG A 504 -2.56 8.42 17.69
C ARG A 504 -3.42 7.46 18.52
N LEU A 505 -4.05 6.48 17.89
CA LEU A 505 -4.85 5.46 18.55
C LEU A 505 -4.02 4.55 19.47
N THR A 506 -2.73 4.35 19.19
CA THR A 506 -1.81 3.57 20.03
C THR A 506 -1.08 4.42 21.07
N THR A 507 -0.86 5.71 20.83
CA THR A 507 -0.08 6.59 21.73
C THR A 507 -0.88 7.33 22.80
N GLY A 508 -2.11 6.91 23.14
CA GLY A 508 -2.99 7.62 24.09
C GLY A 508 -2.27 8.09 25.36
N LYS A 509 -1.94 9.39 25.42
CA LYS A 509 -1.24 10.04 26.54
C LYS A 509 -2.28 10.66 27.47
N THR A 510 -2.37 10.16 28.69
CA THR A 510 -3.19 10.77 29.75
C THR A 510 -2.41 11.70 30.68
N THR A 511 -1.13 11.97 30.40
CA THR A 511 -0.27 12.75 31.32
C THR A 511 -0.18 14.24 30.99
N GLN A 512 -0.71 14.68 29.84
CA GLN A 512 -0.56 16.05 29.36
C GLN A 512 -1.11 17.09 30.38
N GLU A 513 -2.25 16.82 31.02
CA GLU A 513 -2.84 17.79 31.96
C GLU A 513 -2.02 18.01 33.24
N VAL A 514 -1.37 16.96 33.75
CA VAL A 514 -0.55 17.05 34.98
C VAL A 514 0.84 17.59 34.66
N GLU A 515 1.40 17.21 33.51
CA GLU A 515 2.65 17.76 32.98
C GLU A 515 2.51 19.26 32.68
N ASP A 516 1.40 19.71 32.09
CA ASP A 516 1.15 21.14 31.84
C ASP A 516 1.05 21.95 33.16
N ILE A 517 0.46 21.37 34.21
CA ILE A 517 0.35 22.00 35.54
C ILE A 517 1.71 22.02 36.24
N GLU A 518 2.49 20.94 36.11
CA GLU A 518 3.87 20.86 36.58
C GLU A 518 4.74 21.93 35.92
N ASP A 519 4.69 22.04 34.60
CA ASP A 519 5.41 23.05 33.83
C ASP A 519 4.98 24.47 34.21
N PHE A 520 3.68 24.72 34.39
CA PHE A 520 3.17 26.01 34.85
C PHE A 520 3.71 26.37 36.24
N LEU A 521 3.69 25.44 37.20
CA LEU A 521 4.18 25.68 38.55
C LEU A 521 5.71 25.87 38.55
N ILE A 522 6.47 25.09 37.79
CA ILE A 522 7.92 25.27 37.66
C ILE A 522 8.25 26.63 37.00
N ALA A 523 7.56 26.98 35.91
CA ALA A 523 7.74 28.26 35.22
C ALA A 523 7.35 29.47 36.08
N SER A 524 6.45 29.28 37.05
CA SER A 524 6.05 30.29 38.04
C SER A 524 7.05 30.41 39.22
N GLY A 525 8.24 29.79 39.12
CA GLY A 525 9.34 29.95 40.06
C GLY A 525 9.32 29.01 41.28
N TYR A 526 8.52 27.93 41.22
CA TYR A 526 8.45 26.96 42.31
C TYR A 526 9.56 25.92 42.22
N ASP A 527 10.00 25.45 43.38
CA ASP A 527 10.99 24.38 43.49
C ASP A 527 10.43 23.07 42.89
N VAL A 528 11.21 22.48 41.98
CA VAL A 528 10.83 21.28 41.23
C VAL A 528 10.45 20.12 42.16
N HIS A 529 11.21 19.89 43.25
CA HIS A 529 10.93 18.77 44.16
C HIS A 529 9.62 18.97 44.92
N ARG A 530 9.31 20.21 45.34
CA ARG A 530 8.04 20.52 46.00
C ARG A 530 6.84 20.47 45.06
N VAL A 531 7.00 20.87 43.80
CA VAL A 531 5.94 20.73 42.78
C VAL A 531 5.64 19.26 42.53
N LEU A 532 6.68 18.44 42.39
CA LEU A 532 6.54 16.99 42.24
C LEU A 532 5.84 16.36 43.44
N GLU A 533 6.27 16.67 44.67
CA GLU A 533 5.63 16.17 45.90
C GLU A 533 4.15 16.61 46.03
N PHE A 534 3.84 17.84 45.64
CA PHE A 534 2.48 18.37 45.66
C PHE A 534 1.56 17.71 44.61
N LEU A 535 2.09 17.40 43.43
CA LEU A 535 1.33 16.75 42.34
C LEU A 535 1.31 15.22 42.45
N GLU A 536 2.15 14.64 43.31
CA GLU A 536 2.27 13.19 43.53
C GLU A 536 0.91 12.50 43.78
N PRO A 537 -0.01 13.02 44.61
CA PRO A 537 -1.33 12.42 44.82
C PRO A 537 -2.19 12.38 43.54
N VAL A 538 -2.00 13.33 42.63
CA VAL A 538 -2.76 13.47 41.37
C VAL A 538 -2.12 12.64 40.25
N ARG A 539 -0.77 12.56 40.22
CA ARG A 539 0.00 11.70 39.29
C ARG A 539 -0.36 10.22 39.46
N HIS A 540 -0.58 9.78 40.69
CA HIS A 540 -0.92 8.38 41.01
C HIS A 540 -2.42 8.07 41.05
N ALA A 541 -3.28 9.09 41.03
CA ALA A 541 -4.72 8.91 40.93
C ALA A 541 -5.15 8.56 39.49
N ARG A 542 -4.64 7.46 38.93
CA ARG A 542 -5.24 6.84 37.75
C ARG A 542 -6.61 6.28 38.15
N ARG A 543 -7.65 7.09 38.07
CA ARG A 543 -9.04 6.61 38.17
C ARG A 543 -9.40 5.89 36.88
N SER A 544 -8.91 4.65 36.74
CA SER A 544 -9.48 3.71 35.79
C SER A 544 -10.91 3.39 36.23
N PRO A 545 -11.90 3.39 35.31
CA PRO A 545 -13.24 2.89 35.60
C PRO A 545 -13.18 1.51 36.26
N ASP A 546 -14.11 1.20 37.15
CA ASP A 546 -14.06 -0.06 37.92
C ASP A 546 -14.02 -1.29 37.01
N HIS A 547 -14.74 -1.24 35.87
CA HIS A 547 -14.73 -2.31 34.85
C HIS A 547 -13.36 -2.53 34.18
N VAL A 548 -12.39 -1.61 34.32
CA VAL A 548 -11.03 -1.71 33.75
C VAL A 548 -10.05 -2.33 34.73
N ARG A 549 -10.28 -2.22 36.05
CA ARG A 549 -9.32 -2.64 37.09
C ARG A 549 -8.99 -4.14 37.05
N GLU A 550 -9.96 -4.95 36.64
CA GLU A 550 -9.83 -6.41 36.56
C GLU A 550 -9.34 -6.90 35.18
N ARG A 551 -9.13 -5.99 34.22
CA ARG A 551 -8.84 -6.33 32.83
C ARG A 551 -7.40 -5.98 32.48
N SER A 552 -6.58 -7.00 32.16
CA SER A 552 -5.19 -6.78 31.72
C SER A 552 -5.08 -6.00 30.40
N TYR A 553 -6.16 -5.93 29.63
CA TYR A 553 -6.21 -5.22 28.36
C TYR A 553 -7.58 -4.56 28.22
N ALA A 554 -7.56 -3.23 28.14
CA ALA A 554 -8.75 -2.42 28.05
C ALA A 554 -8.47 -1.13 27.27
N ALA A 555 -9.51 -0.59 26.67
CA ALA A 555 -9.51 0.76 26.14
C ALA A 555 -10.75 1.50 26.67
N PHE A 556 -10.59 2.77 27.00
CA PHE A 556 -11.69 3.61 27.48
C PHE A 556 -11.43 5.08 27.15
N LEU A 557 -12.48 5.89 27.18
CA LEU A 557 -12.35 7.35 27.11
C LEU A 557 -12.29 7.92 28.53
N ALA A 558 -11.32 8.80 28.77
CA ALA A 558 -11.28 9.59 29.99
C ALA A 558 -12.39 10.66 29.99
N GLU A 559 -12.63 11.31 31.14
CA GLU A 559 -13.66 12.35 31.29
C GLU A 559 -13.52 13.50 30.26
N ASN A 560 -12.30 13.79 29.83
CA ASN A 560 -11.98 14.82 28.83
C ASN A 560 -12.12 14.34 27.36
N GLN A 561 -12.66 13.13 27.15
CA GLN A 561 -12.78 12.45 25.85
C GLN A 561 -11.44 12.04 25.22
N GLU A 562 -10.32 12.06 25.96
CA GLU A 562 -9.07 11.48 25.50
C GLU A 562 -9.10 9.96 25.56
N LEU A 563 -8.48 9.32 24.58
CA LEU A 563 -8.38 7.86 24.52
C LEU A 563 -7.27 7.35 25.44
N VAL A 564 -7.63 6.40 26.31
CA VAL A 564 -6.69 5.54 27.04
C VAL A 564 -6.70 4.17 26.39
N ASN A 565 -5.64 3.81 25.67
CA ASN A 565 -5.50 2.50 25.03
C ASN A 565 -4.46 1.64 25.73
N LEU A 566 -4.89 0.54 26.34
CA LEU A 566 -4.07 -0.53 26.93
C LEU A 566 -4.41 -1.91 26.33
N GLY A 567 -5.16 -1.94 25.24
CA GLY A 567 -5.71 -3.15 24.65
C GLY A 567 -5.85 -3.00 23.15
N GLY A 568 -7.09 -3.02 22.64
CA GLY A 568 -7.37 -2.84 21.23
C GLY A 568 -8.45 -1.81 20.97
N VAL A 569 -8.29 -1.01 19.91
CA VAL A 569 -9.31 -0.07 19.43
C VAL A 569 -9.53 -0.20 17.93
N ALA A 570 -10.76 0.01 17.50
CA ALA A 570 -11.17 0.06 16.11
C ALA A 570 -11.93 1.36 15.84
N THR A 571 -11.68 1.99 14.68
CA THR A 571 -12.49 3.14 14.25
C THR A 571 -13.85 2.69 13.74
N GLU A 572 -14.89 3.51 13.90
CA GLU A 572 -16.22 3.18 13.35
C GLU A 572 -16.19 3.01 11.82
N GLY A 573 -15.35 3.79 11.13
CA GLY A 573 -15.13 3.64 9.68
C GLY A 573 -14.65 2.22 9.32
N PHE A 574 -13.75 1.64 10.12
CA PHE A 574 -13.32 0.26 9.94
C PHE A 574 -14.45 -0.74 10.19
N LEU A 575 -15.26 -0.52 11.24
CA LEU A 575 -16.37 -1.42 11.58
C LEU A 575 -17.45 -1.44 10.50
N ARG A 576 -17.71 -0.30 9.84
CA ARG A 576 -18.65 -0.21 8.72
C ARG A 576 -18.23 -1.09 7.54
N GLU A 577 -16.93 -1.10 7.24
CA GLU A 577 -16.37 -1.93 6.18
C GLU A 577 -16.31 -3.41 6.58
N LEU A 578 -16.02 -3.67 7.87
CA LEU A 578 -16.04 -5.00 8.44
C LEU A 578 -17.43 -5.62 8.37
N GLU A 579 -18.50 -4.85 8.59
CA GLU A 579 -19.88 -5.34 8.49
C GLU A 579 -20.18 -5.94 7.11
N ALA A 580 -19.77 -5.26 6.03
CA ALA A 580 -19.94 -5.78 4.67
C ALA A 580 -19.13 -7.06 4.43
N ASP A 581 -17.92 -7.14 4.99
CA ASP A 581 -17.02 -8.31 4.88
C ASP A 581 -17.49 -9.51 5.73
N LEU A 582 -18.35 -9.28 6.73
CA LEU A 582 -18.91 -10.27 7.64
C LEU A 582 -20.37 -10.64 7.33
N ALA A 583 -20.92 -10.27 6.17
CA ALA A 583 -22.35 -10.42 5.86
C ALA A 583 -22.92 -11.85 6.10
N ASP A 584 -22.12 -12.88 5.88
CA ASP A 584 -22.52 -14.29 6.08
C ASP A 584 -22.16 -14.85 7.47
N VAL A 585 -21.55 -14.04 8.34
CA VAL A 585 -21.08 -14.44 9.66
C VAL A 585 -22.15 -14.14 10.71
N ARG A 586 -22.54 -15.18 11.47
CA ARG A 586 -23.49 -15.02 12.57
C ARG A 586 -22.82 -14.32 13.75
N LEU A 587 -23.34 -13.15 14.12
CA LEU A 587 -22.90 -12.40 15.29
C LEU A 587 -23.58 -12.92 16.56
N HIS A 588 -22.91 -12.72 17.69
CA HIS A 588 -23.44 -13.06 19.01
C HIS A 588 -23.34 -11.87 19.96
N ARG A 589 -24.03 -11.93 21.10
CA ARG A 589 -23.92 -10.98 22.19
C ARG A 589 -23.60 -11.69 23.49
N THR A 590 -22.89 -11.03 24.38
CA THR A 590 -22.71 -11.48 25.76
C THR A 590 -22.60 -10.29 26.71
N GLU A 591 -22.69 -10.54 28.00
CA GLU A 591 -22.43 -9.58 29.06
C GLU A 591 -21.25 -10.08 29.89
N ARG A 592 -20.18 -9.28 29.97
CA ARG A 592 -18.97 -9.64 30.72
C ARG A 592 -18.32 -8.40 31.31
N TRP A 593 -17.90 -8.50 32.57
CA TRP A 593 -17.37 -7.37 33.35
C TRP A 593 -18.37 -6.21 33.53
N GLY A 594 -19.68 -6.53 33.57
CA GLY A 594 -20.76 -5.54 33.65
C GLY A 594 -20.96 -4.73 32.38
N LEU A 595 -20.44 -5.22 31.24
CA LEU A 595 -20.49 -4.55 29.95
C LEU A 595 -21.12 -5.45 28.90
N SER A 596 -21.86 -4.85 27.98
CA SER A 596 -22.42 -5.57 26.83
C SER A 596 -21.45 -5.59 25.64
N TRP A 597 -21.28 -6.78 25.05
CA TRP A 597 -20.36 -6.99 23.93
C TRP A 597 -21.06 -7.63 22.73
N VAL A 598 -20.66 -7.21 21.53
CA VAL A 598 -20.93 -7.95 20.30
C VAL A 598 -19.73 -8.86 20.00
N LEU A 599 -19.99 -10.13 19.75
CA LEU A 599 -18.98 -11.14 19.51
C LEU A 599 -18.94 -11.53 18.03
N VAL A 600 -17.74 -11.44 17.46
CA VAL A 600 -17.40 -11.92 16.12
C VAL A 600 -16.61 -13.23 16.26
N PRO A 601 -17.08 -14.35 15.65
CA PRO A 601 -16.33 -15.61 15.61
C PRO A 601 -14.98 -15.44 14.91
N LEU A 602 -13.89 -15.94 15.49
CA LEU A 602 -12.71 -16.24 14.67
C LEU A 602 -12.94 -17.52 13.86
N PRO A 603 -12.51 -17.57 12.59
CA PRO A 603 -12.55 -18.80 11.82
C PRO A 603 -11.58 -19.82 12.44
N ALA A 604 -12.10 -20.89 13.04
CA ALA A 604 -11.29 -21.97 13.59
C ALA A 604 -11.39 -23.25 12.76
N THR A 605 -10.32 -24.05 12.80
CA THR A 605 -10.28 -25.42 12.29
C THR A 605 -10.90 -26.44 13.26
N SER A 606 -11.27 -26.04 14.48
CA SER A 606 -11.86 -26.90 15.52
C SER A 606 -12.82 -26.10 16.42
N GLY A 607 -13.93 -26.72 16.85
CA GLY A 607 -15.18 -26.08 17.29
C GLY A 607 -15.20 -25.18 18.54
N THR A 608 -14.07 -24.88 19.18
CA THR A 608 -13.97 -23.93 20.31
C THR A 608 -13.03 -22.79 19.93
N ALA A 609 -13.50 -21.93 19.02
CA ALA A 609 -12.74 -20.78 18.53
C ALA A 609 -12.80 -19.62 19.55
N PRO A 610 -11.71 -18.85 19.74
CA PRO A 610 -11.79 -17.57 20.43
C PRO A 610 -12.77 -16.61 19.74
N ARG A 611 -13.24 -15.60 20.49
CA ARG A 611 -14.15 -14.56 19.99
C ARG A 611 -13.47 -13.19 20.02
N VAL A 612 -13.72 -12.37 18.99
CA VAL A 612 -13.42 -10.93 19.06
C VAL A 612 -14.65 -10.24 19.64
N ALA A 613 -14.49 -9.57 20.78
CA ALA A 613 -15.53 -8.82 21.44
C ALA A 613 -15.39 -7.32 21.13
N LEU A 614 -16.47 -6.69 20.68
CA LEU A 614 -16.54 -5.29 20.27
C LEU A 614 -17.58 -4.54 21.11
N ARG A 615 -17.24 -3.31 21.51
CA ARG A 615 -18.13 -2.38 22.24
C ARG A 615 -17.82 -0.94 21.83
N LEU A 616 -18.83 -0.10 21.61
CA LEU A 616 -18.59 1.34 21.34
C LEU A 616 -18.05 2.04 22.58
N LEU A 617 -17.05 2.91 22.38
CA LEU A 617 -16.52 3.79 23.42
C LEU A 617 -17.11 5.20 23.34
N GLY A 618 -17.54 5.62 22.15
CA GLY A 618 -17.96 7.00 21.86
C GLY A 618 -16.91 7.73 21.04
N THR A 619 -16.96 9.07 21.06
CA THR A 619 -16.11 9.91 20.23
C THR A 619 -14.87 10.37 20.99
N ALA A 620 -13.69 9.96 20.51
CA ALA A 620 -12.41 10.34 21.08
C ALA A 620 -11.89 11.65 20.47
N ARG A 621 -11.25 12.49 21.30
CA ARG A 621 -10.46 13.63 20.84
C ARG A 621 -9.00 13.21 20.77
N LEU A 622 -8.47 13.14 19.55
CA LEU A 622 -7.09 12.75 19.29
C LEU A 622 -6.31 13.97 18.79
N LYS A 623 -5.08 14.15 19.30
CA LYS A 623 -4.25 15.32 18.97
C LYS A 623 -4.01 15.44 17.46
N GLY A 624 -4.49 16.54 16.88
CA GLY A 624 -4.31 16.87 15.46
C GLY A 624 -5.22 16.11 14.51
N LEU A 625 -6.28 15.47 15.02
CA LEU A 625 -7.29 14.75 14.24
C LEU A 625 -8.68 15.27 14.59
N GLU A 626 -9.64 15.05 13.69
CA GLU A 626 -11.04 15.31 13.98
C GLU A 626 -11.56 14.35 15.06
N PRO A 627 -12.58 14.75 15.85
CA PRO A 627 -13.22 13.86 16.80
C PRO A 627 -13.68 12.56 16.13
N THR A 628 -13.15 11.42 16.59
CA THR A 628 -13.28 10.14 15.89
C THR A 628 -14.08 9.15 16.73
N PRO A 629 -15.18 8.57 16.22
CA PRO A 629 -15.91 7.50 16.91
C PRO A 629 -15.11 6.20 16.96
N LEU A 630 -14.98 5.63 18.16
CA LEU A 630 -14.18 4.43 18.42
C LEU A 630 -15.00 3.31 19.06
N ALA A 631 -14.53 2.09 18.83
CA ALA A 631 -14.90 0.91 19.59
C ALA A 631 -13.68 0.31 20.28
N GLU A 632 -13.92 -0.26 21.44
CA GLU A 632 -13.01 -1.15 22.13
C GLU A 632 -13.06 -2.52 21.48
N MET A 633 -11.88 -3.12 21.31
CA MET A 633 -11.70 -4.49 20.84
C MET A 633 -11.03 -5.32 21.94
N ALA A 634 -11.70 -6.39 22.36
CA ALA A 634 -11.18 -7.40 23.27
C ALA A 634 -11.19 -8.78 22.60
N VAL A 635 -10.42 -9.72 23.14
CA VAL A 635 -10.36 -11.10 22.66
C VAL A 635 -10.69 -12.03 23.82
N PHE A 636 -11.71 -12.86 23.64
CA PHE A 636 -12.10 -13.89 24.60
C PHE A 636 -11.49 -15.22 24.16
N GLU A 637 -10.57 -15.75 24.97
CA GLU A 637 -9.84 -17.00 24.70
C GLU A 637 -10.79 -18.21 24.58
N GLU A 638 -11.86 -18.19 25.37
CA GLU A 638 -12.89 -19.23 25.40
C GLU A 638 -14.27 -18.62 25.11
N PRO A 639 -15.18 -19.40 24.48
CA PRO A 639 -16.58 -19.00 24.31
C PRO A 639 -17.23 -18.72 25.66
N ASP A 640 -18.03 -17.66 25.72
CA ASP A 640 -18.75 -17.31 26.95
C ASP A 640 -19.99 -18.20 27.09
N PRO A 641 -20.23 -18.89 28.22
CA PRO A 641 -21.46 -19.63 28.44
C PRO A 641 -22.72 -18.76 28.38
N GLY A 642 -22.61 -17.44 28.56
CA GLY A 642 -23.69 -16.46 28.39
C GLY A 642 -23.94 -16.01 26.95
N GLU A 643 -23.19 -16.52 25.97
CA GLU A 643 -23.25 -16.11 24.56
C GLU A 643 -24.62 -16.42 23.93
N GLN A 644 -25.30 -15.38 23.43
CA GLN A 644 -26.57 -15.50 22.72
C GLN A 644 -26.42 -15.09 21.25
N PRO A 645 -26.88 -15.89 20.29
CA PRO A 645 -26.83 -15.51 18.89
C PRO A 645 -27.76 -14.32 18.61
N LEU A 646 -27.27 -13.35 17.84
CA LEU A 646 -28.10 -12.29 17.30
C LEU A 646 -28.93 -12.82 16.11
N PRO A 647 -30.03 -12.13 15.74
CA PRO A 647 -30.79 -12.47 14.54
C PRO A 647 -29.90 -12.52 13.29
N PRO A 648 -30.18 -13.40 12.31
CA PRO A 648 -29.46 -13.42 11.04
C PRO A 648 -29.50 -12.04 10.38
N GLN A 649 -28.43 -11.67 9.67
CA GLN A 649 -28.31 -10.38 8.96
C GLN A 649 -28.41 -9.13 9.87
N THR A 650 -28.22 -9.28 11.18
CA THR A 650 -28.13 -8.11 12.08
C THR A 650 -26.91 -7.27 11.72
N SER A 651 -27.12 -5.99 11.44
CA SER A 651 -26.03 -5.02 11.24
C SER A 651 -25.12 -4.94 12.47
N LEU A 652 -23.81 -5.03 12.26
CA LEU A 652 -22.81 -4.90 13.31
C LEU A 652 -22.91 -3.54 14.00
N LEU A 653 -22.98 -2.46 13.22
CA LEU A 653 -23.07 -1.11 13.76
C LEU A 653 -24.37 -0.88 14.53
N GLU A 654 -25.51 -1.33 14.02
CA GLU A 654 -26.77 -1.21 14.75
C GLU A 654 -26.76 -1.99 16.07
N ALA A 655 -26.20 -3.20 16.09
CA ALA A 655 -26.07 -3.99 17.30
C ALA A 655 -25.22 -3.26 18.35
N LEU A 656 -24.08 -2.72 17.93
CA LEU A 656 -23.18 -1.95 18.76
C LEU A 656 -23.84 -0.68 19.33
N GLN A 657 -24.58 0.07 18.51
CA GLN A 657 -25.32 1.28 18.92
C GLN A 657 -26.45 0.97 19.90
N ARG A 658 -27.21 -0.11 19.68
CA ARG A 658 -28.30 -0.53 20.59
C ARG A 658 -27.78 -0.90 21.98
N LEU A 659 -26.60 -1.51 22.07
CA LEU A 659 -25.97 -1.84 23.34
C LEU A 659 -25.49 -0.58 24.07
N ALA A 660 -24.85 0.36 23.36
CA ALA A 660 -24.42 1.63 23.94
C ALA A 660 -25.60 2.50 24.45
N GLY A 661 -26.73 2.50 23.73
CA GLY A 661 -27.93 3.27 24.13
C GLY A 661 -28.64 2.75 25.38
N ARG A 662 -28.41 1.49 25.80
CA ARG A 662 -28.93 0.94 27.06
C ARG A 662 -28.08 1.31 28.27
N GLU A 663 -26.76 1.44 28.09
CA GLU A 663 -25.83 1.87 29.15
C GLU A 663 -26.03 3.37 29.50
N GLY A 664 -26.49 4.20 28.55
CA GLY A 664 -26.73 5.64 28.75
C GLY A 664 -27.98 6.02 29.57
N GLN A 665 -28.85 5.06 29.94
CA GLN A 665 -30.03 5.34 30.78
C GLN A 665 -29.81 5.08 32.28
N GLU A 666 -28.73 4.41 32.68
CA GLU A 666 -28.46 4.07 34.09
C GLU A 666 -27.27 4.84 34.70
N GLY A 667 -26.55 5.65 33.91
CA GLY A 667 -25.40 6.43 34.37
C GLY A 667 -25.48 7.91 34.02
N THR A 668 -25.55 8.75 35.05
CA THR A 668 -25.18 10.19 35.06
C THR A 668 -26.07 11.16 34.29
N ALA A 669 -27.15 11.58 34.95
CA ALA A 669 -27.60 12.97 34.87
C ALA A 669 -26.64 13.85 35.69
N GLU A 670 -25.45 14.14 35.15
CA GLU A 670 -24.55 15.21 35.61
C GLU A 670 -23.32 15.24 34.68
N GLY A 671 -23.43 16.02 33.60
CA GLY A 671 -22.37 16.08 32.58
C GLY A 671 -22.57 17.21 31.56
N GLU A 672 -23.22 18.31 31.96
CA GLU A 672 -23.24 19.55 31.19
C GLU A 672 -22.43 20.62 31.93
N ALA A 673 -21.21 20.91 31.44
CA ALA A 673 -20.73 22.28 31.24
C ALA A 673 -19.31 22.30 30.65
N THR A 674 -19.28 22.72 29.40
CA THR A 674 -18.16 23.28 28.64
C THR A 674 -17.39 24.36 29.42
N GLY A 675 -16.05 24.34 29.33
CA GLY A 675 -15.06 25.45 29.35
C GLY A 675 -15.24 26.76 30.14
N ALA A 676 -16.31 26.98 30.90
CA ALA A 676 -16.59 28.20 31.64
C ALA A 676 -16.03 28.09 33.05
N VAL A 677 -15.44 29.19 33.54
CA VAL A 677 -15.06 29.33 34.95
C VAL A 677 -16.34 29.45 35.76
N ASP A 678 -16.49 28.62 36.80
CA ASP A 678 -17.63 28.63 37.69
C ASP A 678 -17.87 30.05 38.27
N PRO A 679 -19.11 30.60 38.18
CA PRO A 679 -19.44 31.95 38.66
C PRO A 679 -19.16 32.19 40.14
N HIS A 680 -19.19 31.12 40.93
CA HIS A 680 -18.98 31.17 42.36
C HIS A 680 -17.51 30.95 42.73
N LEU A 681 -16.64 30.62 41.78
CA LEU A 681 -15.24 30.36 42.08
C LEU A 681 -14.51 31.65 42.50
N CYS A 682 -14.03 31.64 43.74
CA CYS A 682 -13.40 32.77 44.39
C CYS A 682 -11.98 32.42 44.84
N VAL A 683 -11.07 33.37 44.68
CA VAL A 683 -9.72 33.34 45.26
C VAL A 683 -9.64 34.37 46.37
N VAL A 684 -9.19 33.96 47.55
CA VAL A 684 -8.99 34.82 48.72
C VAL A 684 -7.53 34.78 49.16
N SER A 685 -6.99 35.92 49.55
CA SER A 685 -5.67 36.06 50.15
C SER A 685 -5.77 36.78 51.48
N ALA A 686 -4.94 36.41 52.44
CA ALA A 686 -4.76 37.09 53.71
C ALA A 686 -3.33 36.87 54.21
N ILE A 687 -2.84 37.77 55.05
CA ILE A 687 -1.55 37.59 55.74
C ILE A 687 -1.81 36.80 57.03
N GLU A 688 -1.11 35.67 57.18
CA GLU A 688 -1.12 34.85 58.38
C GLU A 688 0.16 35.08 59.18
N PRO A 689 0.12 35.12 60.54
CA PRO A 689 1.32 35.17 61.36
C PRO A 689 2.24 33.96 61.07
N PRO A 690 3.56 34.12 60.86
CA PRO A 690 4.36 35.33 61.04
C PRO A 690 4.65 36.04 59.70
N ASP A 691 3.70 36.85 59.20
CA ASP A 691 3.79 37.62 57.95
C ASP A 691 3.90 36.80 56.65
N THR A 692 3.28 35.62 56.61
CA THR A 692 3.21 34.82 55.38
C THR A 692 1.87 35.04 54.67
N ARG A 693 1.92 35.51 53.41
CA ARG A 693 0.70 35.61 52.58
C ARG A 693 0.19 34.21 52.23
N ALA A 694 -1.01 33.90 52.68
CA ALA A 694 -1.74 32.68 52.34
C ALA A 694 -2.76 32.96 51.24
N TRP A 695 -3.04 31.93 50.44
CA TRP A 695 -4.02 31.98 49.37
C TRP A 695 -4.97 30.80 49.47
N PHE A 696 -6.23 31.07 49.18
CA PHE A 696 -7.34 30.15 49.28
C PHE A 696 -8.14 30.21 47.99
N ILE A 697 -8.58 29.05 47.49
CA ILE A 697 -9.45 28.96 46.32
C ILE A 697 -10.63 28.04 46.66
N GLY A 698 -11.86 28.51 46.45
CA GLY A 698 -13.08 27.85 46.89
C GLY A 698 -14.34 28.44 46.22
N LEU A 699 -15.49 27.81 46.42
CA LEU A 699 -16.77 28.33 45.93
C LEU A 699 -17.38 29.28 46.95
N PHE A 700 -17.61 30.53 46.56
CA PHE A 700 -18.23 31.55 47.39
C PHE A 700 -19.75 31.39 47.40
N HIS A 701 -20.30 31.26 48.60
CA HIS A 701 -21.74 31.25 48.85
C HIS A 701 -22.15 32.53 49.60
N GLU A 702 -22.92 33.38 48.92
CA GLU A 702 -23.30 34.70 49.42
C GLU A 702 -24.21 34.64 50.66
N GLU A 703 -25.16 33.68 50.71
CA GLU A 703 -26.14 33.56 51.80
C GLU A 703 -25.51 33.27 53.18
N VAL A 704 -24.36 32.61 53.19
CA VAL A 704 -23.66 32.15 54.40
C VAL A 704 -22.27 32.78 54.54
N ASP A 705 -21.92 33.69 53.62
CA ASP A 705 -20.67 34.46 53.60
C ASP A 705 -19.42 33.62 53.86
N ALA A 706 -19.31 32.51 53.13
CA ALA A 706 -18.25 31.53 53.31
C ALA A 706 -17.76 30.96 51.97
N LEU A 707 -16.50 30.51 51.97
CA LEU A 707 -15.96 29.68 50.91
C LEU A 707 -16.16 28.21 51.25
N PHE A 708 -16.86 27.49 50.38
CA PHE A 708 -17.03 26.05 50.46
C PHE A 708 -15.95 25.36 49.64
N HIS A 709 -15.60 24.16 50.09
CA HIS A 709 -14.64 23.28 49.41
C HIS A 709 -13.31 23.97 49.11
N THR A 710 -12.85 24.75 50.08
CA THR A 710 -11.72 25.64 49.96
C THR A 710 -10.41 24.90 50.14
N PHE A 711 -9.44 25.23 49.31
CA PHE A 711 -8.07 24.72 49.43
C PHE A 711 -7.11 25.88 49.63
N ARG A 712 -6.17 25.69 50.56
CA ARG A 712 -5.01 26.57 50.68
C ARG A 712 -4.05 26.24 49.55
N VAL A 713 -3.74 27.21 48.71
CA VAL A 713 -2.82 27.07 47.58
C VAL A 713 -1.56 27.88 47.83
N PRO A 714 -0.37 27.32 47.54
CA PRO A 714 0.85 28.10 47.65
C PRO A 714 0.97 28.98 46.41
N LEU A 715 0.48 30.22 46.42
CA LEU A 715 0.78 31.23 45.38
C LEU A 715 1.95 32.12 45.86
N LYS A 716 3.15 31.98 45.28
CA LYS A 716 4.33 32.80 45.61
C LYS A 716 4.54 33.88 44.57
N GLY A 717 5.00 35.06 45.04
CA GLY A 717 5.66 36.10 44.24
C GLY A 717 5.04 36.33 42.87
N VAL A 718 3.88 36.96 42.83
CA VAL A 718 3.20 37.26 41.57
C VAL A 718 4.00 38.36 40.86
N ASP A 719 4.58 38.05 39.70
CA ASP A 719 5.14 39.02 38.75
C ASP A 719 3.99 39.84 38.13
N VAL A 720 3.35 40.64 38.98
CA VAL A 720 2.45 41.69 38.55
C VAL A 720 3.32 42.71 37.86
N LYS A 721 3.07 43.00 36.57
CA LYS A 721 3.80 44.06 35.87
C LYS A 721 3.65 45.36 36.66
N ASP A 722 4.70 46.18 36.75
CA ASP A 722 4.67 47.46 37.47
C ASP A 722 3.40 48.27 37.09
N GLY A 723 2.52 48.48 38.09
CA GLY A 723 1.27 49.23 37.93
C GLY A 723 0.02 48.42 37.53
N GLU A 724 0.09 47.10 37.32
CA GLU A 724 -1.10 46.26 37.11
C GLU A 724 -1.81 45.97 38.47
N PRO A 725 -3.13 46.14 38.60
CA PRO A 725 -3.86 45.70 39.79
C PRO A 725 -3.94 44.17 39.84
N PHE A 726 -3.80 43.59 41.03
CA PHE A 726 -3.72 42.14 41.24
C PHE A 726 -4.94 41.36 40.71
N GLU A 727 -6.12 41.98 40.76
CA GLU A 727 -7.38 41.51 40.20
C GLU A 727 -7.28 41.23 38.70
N ALA A 728 -6.53 42.06 37.96
CA ALA A 728 -6.34 41.89 36.52
C ALA A 728 -5.46 40.68 36.22
N TRP A 729 -4.45 40.42 37.04
CA TRP A 729 -3.64 39.21 36.95
C TRP A 729 -4.46 37.95 37.23
N LEU A 730 -5.25 37.94 38.31
CA LEU A 730 -6.14 36.80 38.63
C LEU A 730 -7.17 36.56 37.54
N TYR A 731 -7.76 37.62 37.01
CA TYR A 731 -8.69 37.51 35.90
C TYR A 731 -8.01 36.96 34.65
N ARG A 732 -6.77 37.37 34.33
CA ARG A 732 -6.00 36.80 33.21
C ARG A 732 -5.72 35.31 33.40
N GLN A 733 -5.42 34.88 34.62
CA GLN A 733 -5.10 33.49 34.96
C GLN A 733 -6.33 32.64 35.35
N ARG A 734 -7.56 33.16 35.16
CA ARG A 734 -8.80 32.54 35.66
C ARG A 734 -9.03 31.11 35.19
N PHE A 735 -8.62 30.77 33.96
CA PHE A 735 -8.80 29.41 33.42
C PHE A 735 -7.82 28.42 34.03
N GLU A 736 -6.58 28.82 34.26
CA GLU A 736 -5.56 28.00 34.93
C GLU A 736 -5.89 27.80 36.41
N LEU A 737 -6.35 28.86 37.09
CA LEU A 737 -6.81 28.77 38.48
C LEU A 737 -8.08 27.91 38.61
N ALA A 738 -9.01 27.98 37.65
CA ALA A 738 -10.16 27.09 37.61
C ALA A 738 -9.78 25.63 37.30
N LYS A 739 -8.75 25.40 36.48
CA LYS A 739 -8.18 24.08 36.22
C LYS A 739 -7.53 23.52 37.50
N LEU A 740 -6.72 24.34 38.19
CA LEU A 740 -6.12 23.99 39.48
C LEU A 740 -7.17 23.66 40.54
N TYR A 741 -8.21 24.50 40.70
CA TYR A 741 -9.30 24.26 41.65
C TYR A 741 -10.03 22.95 41.39
N ARG A 742 -10.37 22.67 40.12
CA ARG A 742 -10.98 21.38 39.75
C ARG A 742 -10.07 20.20 40.06
N GLY A 743 -8.76 20.35 39.83
CA GLY A 743 -7.77 19.36 40.24
C GLY A 743 -7.79 19.08 41.75
N LEU A 744 -7.83 20.13 42.58
CA LEU A 744 -7.87 20.02 44.03
C LEU A 744 -9.19 19.41 44.55
N ARG A 745 -10.33 19.82 43.98
CA ARG A 745 -11.67 19.27 44.29
C ARG A 745 -11.79 17.77 43.98
N ARG A 746 -11.02 17.27 43.02
CA ARG A 746 -10.97 15.84 42.69
C ARG A 746 -10.18 15.02 43.72
N GLY A 747 -9.21 15.64 44.41
CA GLY A 747 -8.32 15.00 45.39
C GLY A 747 -8.72 15.15 46.87
N GLY A 748 -9.64 16.05 47.21
CA GLY A 748 -10.14 16.23 48.57
C GLY A 748 -11.48 16.97 48.63
N GLN A 749 -12.17 16.93 49.77
CA GLN A 749 -13.44 17.65 49.92
C GLN A 749 -13.26 19.16 50.11
N GLY A 750 -12.04 19.62 50.43
CA GLY A 750 -11.75 21.00 50.81
C GLY A 750 -12.35 21.36 52.18
N ALA A 751 -11.99 22.50 52.73
CA ALA A 751 -12.53 23.01 53.99
C ALA A 751 -13.59 24.09 53.74
N THR A 752 -14.54 24.25 54.66
CA THR A 752 -15.39 25.44 54.67
C THR A 752 -14.70 26.53 55.48
N LEU A 753 -14.51 27.71 54.90
CA LEU A 753 -13.89 28.87 55.54
C LEU A 753 -14.86 30.04 55.58
N SER A 754 -15.11 30.56 56.77
CA SER A 754 -15.86 31.80 56.98
C SER A 754 -15.08 32.98 56.40
N LEU A 755 -15.72 33.82 55.56
CA LEU A 755 -15.09 35.03 55.06
C LEU A 755 -15.00 36.11 56.14
N ALA A 756 -15.90 36.13 57.12
CA ALA A 756 -15.82 37.03 58.26
C ALA A 756 -14.49 36.90 59.02
N ASP A 757 -13.99 35.67 59.16
CA ASP A 757 -12.71 35.39 59.85
C ASP A 757 -11.49 35.81 59.02
N LEU A 758 -11.61 35.83 57.69
CA LEU A 758 -10.54 36.21 56.78
C LEU A 758 -10.48 37.73 56.55
N ARG A 759 -11.63 38.42 56.52
CA ARG A 759 -11.71 39.89 56.36
C ARG A 759 -11.00 40.66 57.47
N GLY A 760 -10.98 40.12 58.69
CA GLY A 760 -10.30 40.73 59.84
C GLY A 760 -8.78 40.61 59.81
N ARG A 761 -8.19 39.94 58.80
CA ARG A 761 -6.74 39.72 58.68
C ARG A 761 -6.09 40.77 57.80
N ASP A 762 -4.86 41.13 58.13
CA ASP A 762 -4.07 42.07 57.34
C ASP A 762 -3.87 41.57 55.90
N GLY A 763 -3.92 42.48 54.94
CA GLY A 763 -3.74 42.16 53.52
C GLY A 763 -4.84 41.28 52.91
N TYR A 764 -6.02 41.21 53.56
CA TYR A 764 -7.20 40.54 53.02
C TYR A 764 -7.55 41.03 51.62
N PHE A 765 -7.85 40.09 50.76
CA PHE A 765 -8.25 40.32 49.38
C PHE A 765 -9.09 39.15 48.90
N ALA A 766 -10.16 39.41 48.15
CA ALA A 766 -10.97 38.38 47.51
C ALA A 766 -11.22 38.74 46.04
N CYS A 767 -11.37 37.74 45.18
CA CYS A 767 -11.72 37.92 43.77
C CYS A 767 -12.54 36.74 43.22
N LEU A 768 -13.74 37.03 42.72
CA LEU A 768 -14.49 36.08 41.88
C LEU A 768 -13.87 36.02 40.47
N LEU A 769 -13.44 34.83 40.06
CA LEU A 769 -12.67 34.65 38.84
C LEU A 769 -13.47 34.91 37.56
N GLN A 770 -14.79 34.68 37.57
CA GLN A 770 -15.66 34.98 36.42
C GLN A 770 -16.12 36.46 36.41
N ALA A 771 -16.30 37.07 37.58
CA ALA A 771 -16.83 38.43 37.72
C ALA A 771 -16.10 39.21 38.84
N PRO A 772 -14.87 39.73 38.58
CA PRO A 772 -14.06 40.39 39.61
C PRO A 772 -14.75 41.59 40.28
N HIS A 773 -15.65 42.27 39.55
CA HIS A 773 -16.43 43.41 40.04
C HIS A 773 -17.50 43.03 41.08
N ARG A 774 -17.87 41.75 41.20
CA ARG A 774 -18.81 41.21 42.19
C ARG A 774 -18.10 40.57 43.39
N SER A 775 -16.79 40.75 43.49
CA SER A 775 -16.00 40.09 44.52
C SER A 775 -16.54 40.38 45.93
N PRO A 776 -16.61 39.37 46.82
CA PRO A 776 -17.00 39.56 48.21
C PRO A 776 -15.99 40.45 48.94
N ARG A 777 -16.32 41.73 49.03
CA ARG A 777 -15.55 42.71 49.82
C ARG A 777 -15.69 42.43 51.28
#